data_AF-A0A7J7LXU6-F1
#
_entry.id   AF-A0A7J7LXU6-F1
#
_cell.length_a   1.000
_cell.length_b   1.000
_cell.length_c   1.000
_cell.angle_alpha   90.00
_cell.angle_beta   90.00
_cell.angle_gamma   90.00
#
_symmetry.space_group_name_H-M   'P 1'
#
loop_
_entity.id
_entity.type
_entity.pdbx_description
1 polymer ?
#
loop_
_entity_poly.entity_id
_entity_poly.type
_entity_poly.pdbx_seq_one_letter_code
_entity_poly.pdbx_strand_id
1 'polypeptide(L)'
;MYIRFAKSTQSLLRNYDDFENRPSTEKISHEREQEKLNKIHDMLRNELDCIEKQNKMMAFITGLSEILQETKARLKNSRSIKSFRGLAEDEISLDKTFISGPNGKESDVCSSSGSGGGGGGDLGNGRLREENEWEKLLKPFDLEELRKSLNRITPHQLCQVLELPLDVPTSLELFNRTGRQVGYSHSFDVYYGIIDKLGSAREFKVIDGLIRQMREEGIVFREELFIMIMKWYEKASLPGQAHRLLDAMKDVFGCEPSFRSYNVVLDVLVAGNCPKIALNVFYEMLNRGISPNVFSFSVVMKALCSMNEVDSACGLLRKMAKHGCVPNSIVYQTLIHALSKNNRGNDAYQLLEEMLLMGCVPDIDTFNDVMLSLCKLEQIHEAAKLADRIIHLGCTPNAVTYRVLMHGLCRKGQVDEARALLNKVPSPTVVLFNTLINGYVKIGRFDEAKDVLYKIMLPMGCDPDICTYNILMHGLCKLRYLGSAREMLNEMAIKGCNPNMITYTTLIDGYCKEGRLEEAHDVLEEISTRALSLNTLGYNCLICAFCKDGKIEKAIEMFGKMSKEGCKPDIFTFNSLIYGLCKAGQMEEALRVYQDMFLEGIIANEVTYNTLIHASLRKGLLQEALKLMNEMIFRGCPLDVITYNGLIKELCKEGAIEKAEGLFSEMTGKGVIPNNISCNILVNGLCRTGRVQDASKFIRRMTNLGLTPDIVTYNSLINGLCKTGHIREAINILDNLQIEGIFPDTITYNTLIGWHCKEGLLEDANWLLCKGVGNGVLPNARTWNILTNHVNEIFGKSPSKGVNPDEAVAMGAAIQGGILRGDVKELLLLDVTPLSLGIETLGGIFTRLINRNTTIPTKKSQVFSTAADNQTQVGVRVLQGEREMAADNKLLGNFELMGIPPAPRGMPQIEVTFDIDANGIVTVSARDKATAKEQQITIKSSGGLSDDEINKMVREAELHAQKDQERKSLIDIKNTADTTIYSIEKSLGEYRDKIPAEVATEIESAISDLRKSTSGEDVDEIKAKLDAANKAVSKIGQHMSGGSAASEGGSEGGEQATEAEYKEAKK
;
A
#
# COMPACT_ATOMS: atom_id res chain seq x y z
N MET A 1 -15.60 -17.10 38.99
CA MET A 1 -14.13 -16.96 39.21
C MET A 1 -13.61 -18.04 40.15
N TYR A 2 -14.17 -18.18 41.37
CA TYR A 2 -13.79 -19.22 42.36
C TYR A 2 -13.83 -20.68 41.82
N ILE A 3 -14.80 -21.01 40.98
CA ILE A 3 -14.90 -22.35 40.34
C ILE A 3 -13.83 -22.57 39.25
N ARG A 4 -13.39 -21.50 38.58
CA ARG A 4 -12.32 -21.55 37.57
C ARG A 4 -10.94 -21.67 38.26
N PHE A 5 -10.80 -20.99 39.40
CA PHE A 5 -9.66 -21.10 40.32
C PHE A 5 -9.54 -22.52 40.89
N ALA A 6 -10.62 -23.09 41.44
CA ALA A 6 -10.65 -24.45 41.99
C ALA A 6 -10.24 -25.51 40.95
N LYS A 7 -10.67 -25.38 39.68
CA LYS A 7 -10.27 -26.31 38.61
C LYS A 7 -8.79 -26.18 38.20
N SER A 8 -8.24 -24.97 38.25
CA SER A 8 -6.84 -24.72 37.91
C SER A 8 -5.88 -25.21 39.01
N THR A 9 -6.24 -25.02 40.29
CA THR A 9 -5.48 -25.56 41.43
C THR A 9 -5.55 -27.08 41.51
N GLN A 10 -6.69 -27.70 41.17
CA GLN A 10 -6.84 -29.15 41.13
C GLN A 10 -6.03 -29.80 39.99
N SER A 11 -5.86 -29.08 38.87
CA SER A 11 -4.97 -29.48 37.77
C SER A 11 -3.49 -29.39 38.16
N LEU A 12 -3.10 -28.38 38.94
CA LEU A 12 -1.72 -28.21 39.40
C LEU A 12 -1.33 -29.22 40.48
N LEU A 13 -2.24 -29.55 41.39
CA LEU A 13 -2.05 -30.59 42.41
C LEU A 13 -1.93 -31.99 41.78
N ARG A 14 -2.75 -32.31 40.75
CA ARG A 14 -2.62 -33.57 40.01
C ARG A 14 -1.25 -33.75 39.35
N ASN A 15 -0.70 -32.68 38.78
CA ASN A 15 0.63 -32.72 38.17
C ASN A 15 1.76 -32.86 39.20
N TYR A 16 1.51 -32.49 40.45
CA TYR A 16 2.46 -32.65 41.56
C TYR A 16 2.45 -34.09 42.10
N ASP A 17 1.27 -34.70 42.27
CA ASP A 17 1.12 -36.10 42.68
C ASP A 17 1.66 -37.10 41.63
N ASP A 18 1.58 -36.75 40.34
CA ASP A 18 2.19 -37.53 39.24
C ASP A 18 3.73 -37.43 39.22
N PHE A 19 4.31 -36.42 39.88
CA PHE A 19 5.76 -36.21 39.98
C PHE A 19 6.39 -37.04 41.13
N GLU A 20 5.68 -37.21 42.26
CA GLU A 20 6.16 -38.01 43.40
C GLU A 20 6.21 -39.53 43.12
N ASN A 21 5.43 -40.03 42.14
CA ASN A 21 5.27 -41.46 41.89
C ASN A 21 6.17 -42.05 40.77
N ARG A 22 7.18 -41.32 40.25
CA ARG A 22 8.05 -41.82 39.18
C ARG A 22 9.30 -42.58 39.69
N PRO A 23 9.67 -43.74 39.10
CA PRO A 23 10.83 -44.52 39.55
C PRO A 23 12.18 -43.82 39.32
N SER A 24 13.10 -44.08 40.26
CA SER A 24 14.39 -43.41 40.46
C SER A 24 15.51 -43.78 39.48
N THR A 25 15.32 -43.61 38.17
CA THR A 25 16.38 -43.88 37.17
C THR A 25 16.72 -42.73 36.22
N GLU A 26 16.04 -41.58 36.28
CA GLU A 26 16.43 -40.38 35.52
C GLU A 26 16.79 -39.23 36.48
N LYS A 27 17.99 -39.30 37.07
CA LYS A 27 18.58 -38.20 37.87
C LYS A 27 19.76 -37.57 37.14
N ILE A 28 19.51 -36.90 36.01
CA ILE A 28 20.48 -35.95 35.40
C ILE A 28 19.72 -34.77 34.78
N SER A 29 19.24 -33.83 35.61
CA SER A 29 19.12 -32.39 35.29
C SER A 29 18.73 -31.55 36.51
N HIS A 30 19.41 -31.77 37.64
CA HIS A 30 19.03 -31.22 38.94
C HIS A 30 19.02 -29.67 39.01
N GLU A 31 19.69 -28.95 38.12
CA GLU A 31 19.69 -27.46 38.14
C GLU A 31 18.53 -26.84 37.35
N ARG A 32 18.15 -27.39 36.19
CA ARG A 32 17.06 -26.85 35.35
C ARG A 32 15.68 -27.15 35.94
N GLU A 33 15.52 -28.24 36.68
CA GLU A 33 14.27 -28.58 37.35
C GLU A 33 14.10 -27.81 38.67
N GLN A 34 15.18 -27.56 39.41
CA GLN A 34 15.15 -26.71 40.61
C GLN A 34 14.76 -25.27 40.28
N GLU A 35 15.20 -24.75 39.13
CA GLU A 35 14.82 -23.41 38.66
C GLU A 35 13.32 -23.31 38.31
N LYS A 36 12.73 -24.38 37.76
CA LYS A 36 11.28 -24.47 37.52
C LYS A 36 10.50 -24.56 38.84
N LEU A 37 11.00 -25.34 39.80
CA LEU A 37 10.38 -25.47 41.13
C LEU A 37 10.42 -24.13 41.89
N ASN A 38 11.53 -23.40 41.81
CA ASN A 38 11.68 -22.08 42.42
C ASN A 38 10.75 -21.05 41.77
N LYS A 39 10.59 -21.06 40.43
CA LYS A 39 9.63 -20.20 39.72
C LYS A 39 8.18 -20.50 40.10
N ILE A 40 7.82 -21.77 40.29
CA ILE A 40 6.49 -22.15 40.77
C ILE A 40 6.30 -21.71 42.23
N HIS A 41 7.33 -21.85 43.06
CA HIS A 41 7.29 -21.45 44.46
C HIS A 41 7.19 -19.93 44.64
N ASP A 42 7.82 -19.14 43.77
CA ASP A 42 7.72 -17.68 43.74
C ASP A 42 6.36 -17.22 43.21
N MET A 43 5.81 -17.90 42.21
CA MET A 43 4.43 -17.68 41.74
C MET A 43 3.41 -17.95 42.84
N LEU A 44 3.55 -19.07 43.57
CA LEU A 44 2.67 -19.41 44.69
C LEU A 44 2.81 -18.42 45.85
N ARG A 45 4.02 -17.91 46.12
CA ARG A 45 4.28 -16.91 47.16
C ARG A 45 3.64 -15.56 46.81
N ASN A 46 3.74 -15.13 45.55
CA ASN A 46 3.10 -13.90 45.08
C ASN A 46 1.57 -14.01 45.08
N GLU A 47 1.03 -15.18 44.77
CA GLU A 47 -0.42 -15.45 44.86
C GLU A 47 -0.90 -15.47 46.32
N LEU A 48 -0.14 -16.08 47.25
CA LEU A 48 -0.42 -16.04 48.70
C LEU A 48 -0.39 -14.62 49.26
N ASP A 49 0.54 -13.78 48.81
CA ASP A 49 0.63 -12.37 49.20
C ASP A 49 -0.57 -11.56 48.66
N CYS A 50 -1.11 -11.96 47.50
CA CYS A 50 -2.33 -11.41 46.92
C CYS A 50 -3.58 -11.83 47.72
N ILE A 51 -3.64 -13.09 48.18
CA ILE A 51 -4.70 -13.61 49.06
C ILE A 51 -4.66 -12.91 50.42
N GLU A 52 -3.47 -12.67 50.98
CA GLU A 52 -3.33 -11.96 52.26
C GLU A 52 -3.78 -10.49 52.16
N LYS A 53 -3.50 -9.82 51.03
CA LYS A 53 -4.02 -8.49 50.72
C LYS A 53 -5.53 -8.48 50.51
N GLN A 54 -6.09 -9.50 49.85
CA GLN A 54 -7.55 -9.64 49.70
C GLN A 54 -8.26 -9.95 51.03
N ASN A 55 -7.65 -10.73 51.91
CA ASN A 55 -8.19 -11.00 53.25
C ASN A 55 -8.14 -9.75 54.15
N LYS A 56 -7.08 -8.94 54.05
CA LYS A 56 -7.01 -7.61 54.70
C LYS A 56 -8.07 -6.65 54.15
N MET A 57 -8.34 -6.68 52.84
CA MET A 57 -9.39 -5.88 52.21
C MET A 57 -10.79 -6.35 52.60
N MET A 58 -11.04 -7.66 52.68
CA MET A 58 -12.29 -8.21 53.19
C MET A 58 -12.49 -7.84 54.66
N ALA A 59 -11.48 -7.96 55.52
CA ALA A 59 -11.56 -7.51 56.93
C ALA A 59 -11.86 -6.01 57.06
N PHE A 60 -11.32 -5.17 56.17
CA PHE A 60 -11.63 -3.75 56.10
C PHE A 60 -13.08 -3.49 55.66
N ILE A 61 -13.60 -4.29 54.73
CA ILE A 61 -15.00 -4.22 54.27
C ILE A 61 -15.96 -4.71 55.36
N THR A 62 -15.61 -5.75 56.13
CA THR A 62 -16.43 -6.19 57.28
C THR A 62 -16.44 -5.12 58.38
N GLY A 63 -15.29 -4.49 58.66
CA GLY A 63 -15.22 -3.37 59.60
C GLY A 63 -16.04 -2.16 59.15
N LEU A 64 -16.03 -1.83 57.86
CA LEU A 64 -16.89 -0.77 57.30
C LEU A 64 -18.38 -1.13 57.36
N SER A 65 -18.74 -2.41 57.18
CA SER A 65 -20.11 -2.91 57.34
C SER A 65 -20.60 -2.80 58.79
N GLU A 66 -19.76 -3.11 59.77
CA GLU A 66 -20.08 -2.95 61.20
C GLU A 66 -20.24 -1.47 61.58
N ILE A 67 -19.36 -0.59 61.09
CA ILE A 67 -19.49 0.88 61.26
C ILE A 67 -20.77 1.40 60.59
N LEU A 68 -21.14 0.85 59.42
CA LEU A 68 -22.39 1.19 58.74
C LEU A 68 -23.63 0.71 59.50
N GLN A 69 -23.59 -0.47 60.14
CA GLN A 69 -24.68 -0.92 60.98
C GLN A 69 -24.79 -0.11 62.28
N GLU A 70 -23.67 0.25 62.89
CA GLU A 70 -23.64 1.06 64.11
C GLU A 70 -24.11 2.50 63.85
N THR A 71 -23.73 3.10 62.71
CA THR A 71 -24.25 4.40 62.27
C THR A 71 -25.75 4.35 61.92
N LYS A 72 -26.23 3.25 61.31
CA LYS A 72 -27.68 3.04 61.06
C LYS A 72 -28.48 2.86 62.35
N ALA A 73 -27.90 2.23 63.37
CA ALA A 73 -28.49 2.08 64.71
C ALA A 73 -28.50 3.42 65.47
N ARG A 74 -27.44 4.22 65.37
CA ARG A 74 -27.39 5.59 65.94
C ARG A 74 -28.36 6.56 65.26
N LEU A 75 -28.56 6.44 63.94
CA LEU A 75 -29.56 7.21 63.18
C LEU A 75 -31.02 6.81 63.49
N LYS A 76 -31.27 5.56 63.91
CA LYS A 76 -32.61 5.13 64.37
C LYS A 76 -32.96 5.59 65.79
N ASN A 77 -31.96 5.86 66.63
CA ASN A 77 -32.15 6.24 68.04
C ASN A 77 -32.07 7.76 68.31
N SER A 78 -31.77 8.61 67.32
CA SER A 78 -31.84 10.06 67.50
C SER A 78 -33.28 10.57 67.35
N ARG A 79 -33.95 10.73 68.50
CA ARG A 79 -35.16 11.54 68.64
C ARG A 79 -34.81 13.03 68.40
N SER A 80 -34.71 13.45 67.14
CA SER A 80 -34.74 14.89 66.78
C SER A 80 -35.08 15.15 65.31
N ILE A 81 -35.97 14.33 64.73
CA ILE A 81 -36.58 14.62 63.42
C ILE A 81 -38.06 14.95 63.64
N LYS A 82 -38.31 16.15 64.17
CA LYS A 82 -39.64 16.79 64.18
C LYS A 82 -39.59 18.31 63.91
N SER A 83 -38.46 18.87 63.50
CA SER A 83 -38.34 20.31 63.20
C SER A 83 -37.91 20.65 61.76
N PHE A 84 -37.93 19.69 60.82
CA PHE A 84 -37.55 19.91 59.41
C PHE A 84 -38.64 19.45 58.42
N ARG A 85 -39.91 19.61 58.82
CA ARG A 85 -41.08 19.43 57.94
C ARG A 85 -41.94 20.69 58.04
N GLY A 86 -41.44 21.74 57.42
CA GLY A 86 -41.98 23.09 57.38
C GLY A 86 -40.87 23.94 56.77
N LEU A 87 -41.15 24.61 55.66
CA LEU A 87 -40.21 25.20 54.68
C LEU A 87 -39.86 24.28 53.49
N ALA A 88 -40.88 23.67 52.88
CA ALA A 88 -40.83 23.21 51.49
C ALA A 88 -42.25 23.31 50.90
N GLU A 89 -42.75 24.53 50.83
CA GLU A 89 -43.91 24.97 50.04
C GLU A 89 -43.83 26.51 50.07
N ASP A 90 -43.00 27.06 49.18
CA ASP A 90 -43.04 28.42 48.62
C ASP A 90 -41.68 28.73 47.99
N GLU A 91 -41.55 28.48 46.68
CA GLU A 91 -40.73 29.25 45.73
C GLU A 91 -40.87 28.64 44.32
N ILE A 92 -41.92 29.06 43.61
CA ILE A 92 -41.99 29.01 42.14
C ILE A 92 -42.32 30.44 41.70
N SER A 93 -41.30 31.20 41.31
CA SER A 93 -41.36 32.33 40.36
C SER A 93 -40.10 33.19 40.51
N LEU A 94 -39.45 33.42 39.36
CA LEU A 94 -38.41 34.43 39.04
C LEU A 94 -37.01 33.86 38.84
N ASP A 95 -36.74 33.42 37.61
CA ASP A 95 -35.45 33.71 36.99
C ASP A 95 -35.59 33.91 35.47
N LYS A 96 -35.61 35.19 35.10
CA LYS A 96 -35.14 35.70 33.81
C LYS A 96 -34.38 36.98 34.12
N THR A 97 -33.06 36.96 33.95
CA THR A 97 -32.33 37.95 33.12
C THR A 97 -30.81 37.68 33.14
N PHE A 98 -30.24 37.52 31.93
CA PHE A 98 -28.93 38.02 31.42
C PHE A 98 -27.63 37.63 32.18
N ILE A 99 -26.53 37.14 31.60
CA ILE A 99 -25.86 37.43 30.30
C ILE A 99 -25.00 36.21 29.90
N SER A 100 -25.08 35.76 28.64
CA SER A 100 -24.00 35.05 27.94
C SER A 100 -23.51 35.92 26.79
N GLY A 101 -22.19 35.97 26.62
CA GLY A 101 -21.47 36.90 25.75
C GLY A 101 -21.66 36.73 24.23
N PRO A 102 -20.98 37.58 23.46
CA PRO A 102 -21.15 37.68 22.01
C PRO A 102 -20.25 36.70 21.27
N ASN A 103 -20.73 36.18 20.15
CA ASN A 103 -19.89 35.89 19.00
C ASN A 103 -20.67 36.33 17.77
N GLY A 104 -20.11 37.33 17.08
CA GLY A 104 -20.57 37.72 15.76
C GLY A 104 -20.19 36.67 14.73
N LYS A 105 -21.02 36.54 13.70
CA LYS A 105 -20.58 36.44 12.32
C LYS A 105 -21.61 37.10 11.42
N GLU A 106 -21.06 37.80 10.44
CA GLU A 106 -21.68 38.51 9.34
C GLU A 106 -22.67 37.62 8.57
N SER A 107 -23.74 38.22 8.05
CA SER A 107 -23.95 38.38 6.60
C SER A 107 -25.34 38.94 6.30
N ASP A 108 -25.33 40.00 5.50
CA ASP A 108 -26.26 40.33 4.42
C ASP A 108 -27.74 40.64 4.71
N VAL A 109 -28.02 41.92 4.46
CA VAL A 109 -29.31 42.58 4.30
C VAL A 109 -29.81 42.33 2.87
N CYS A 110 -31.10 41.97 2.73
CA CYS A 110 -31.97 42.64 1.77
C CYS A 110 -33.46 42.38 2.05
N SER A 111 -34.21 43.47 2.21
CA SER A 111 -35.64 43.65 1.89
C SER A 111 -36.67 42.86 2.73
N SER A 112 -37.86 43.33 3.10
CA SER A 112 -38.72 44.40 2.58
C SER A 112 -39.86 44.66 3.59
N SER A 113 -40.34 45.91 3.58
CA SER A 113 -41.72 46.39 3.78
C SER A 113 -42.74 45.68 4.69
N GLY A 114 -43.47 46.49 5.47
CA GLY A 114 -44.90 46.26 5.70
C GLY A 114 -45.44 46.86 7.00
N SER A 115 -45.81 48.13 6.98
CA SER A 115 -46.59 48.78 8.05
C SER A 115 -48.10 48.63 7.82
N GLY A 116 -48.86 48.54 8.90
CA GLY A 116 -50.30 48.78 8.99
C GLY A 116 -50.86 48.17 10.28
N GLY A 117 -51.67 48.80 11.11
CA GLY A 117 -52.31 50.12 11.11
C GLY A 117 -53.34 50.15 12.24
N GLY A 118 -53.72 51.36 12.69
CA GLY A 118 -54.96 51.71 13.43
C GLY A 118 -55.07 51.24 14.89
N GLY A 119 -55.61 52.00 15.85
CA GLY A 119 -56.28 53.29 15.83
C GLY A 119 -57.09 53.51 17.14
N GLY A 120 -57.27 54.76 17.55
CA GLY A 120 -58.25 55.29 18.55
C GLY A 120 -57.90 55.02 20.03
N GLY A 121 -57.84 55.97 20.96
CA GLY A 121 -58.48 57.29 21.11
C GLY A 121 -59.57 57.20 22.20
N ASP A 122 -59.36 57.74 23.41
CA ASP A 122 -60.04 58.97 23.86
C ASP A 122 -59.70 59.44 25.31
N LEU A 123 -59.67 60.77 25.40
CA LEU A 123 -59.65 61.81 26.45
C LEU A 123 -59.96 61.51 27.94
N GLY A 124 -59.19 62.20 28.81
CA GLY A 124 -59.53 62.54 30.21
C GLY A 124 -58.45 63.36 30.92
N ASN A 125 -58.64 64.68 31.01
CA ASN A 125 -57.66 65.71 31.39
C ASN A 125 -57.67 66.03 32.92
N GLY A 126 -56.53 66.37 33.52
CA GLY A 126 -56.44 66.85 34.91
C GLY A 126 -55.03 66.89 35.54
N ARG A 127 -54.28 67.96 35.27
CA ARG A 127 -52.89 68.28 35.67
C ARG A 127 -52.59 68.23 37.18
N LEU A 128 -51.40 67.73 37.56
CA LEU A 128 -50.25 68.54 38.05
C LEU A 128 -49.14 67.66 38.68
N ARG A 129 -48.08 67.38 37.92
CA ARG A 129 -46.69 67.73 38.29
C ARG A 129 -45.81 67.62 37.05
N GLU A 130 -45.14 68.72 36.77
CA GLU A 130 -44.33 69.00 35.59
C GLU A 130 -43.14 68.03 35.50
N GLU A 131 -43.03 67.38 34.35
CA GLU A 131 -41.79 66.72 33.90
C GLU A 131 -40.71 67.80 33.73
N ASN A 132 -39.60 67.64 34.44
CA ASN A 132 -38.46 68.54 34.32
C ASN A 132 -37.84 68.43 32.91
N GLU A 133 -37.63 69.60 32.32
CA GLU A 133 -37.23 69.92 30.95
C GLU A 133 -35.95 69.26 30.39
N TRP A 134 -35.27 68.39 31.12
CA TRP A 134 -34.05 67.72 30.65
C TRP A 134 -34.33 66.68 29.56
N GLU A 135 -35.50 66.05 29.59
CA GLU A 135 -35.86 64.95 28.67
C GLU A 135 -36.32 65.43 27.27
N LYS A 136 -36.46 66.75 27.06
CA LYS A 136 -36.70 67.34 25.72
C LYS A 136 -35.43 67.87 25.04
N LEU A 137 -34.36 68.14 25.78
CA LEU A 137 -33.17 68.85 25.27
C LEU A 137 -32.18 68.01 24.44
N LEU A 138 -32.42 66.70 24.24
CA LEU A 138 -31.48 65.82 23.52
C LEU A 138 -32.05 65.20 22.22
N LYS A 139 -33.06 65.82 21.62
CA LYS A 139 -33.48 65.55 20.24
C LYS A 139 -33.58 66.86 19.46
N PRO A 140 -32.94 67.04 18.30
CA PRO A 140 -31.61 66.66 17.83
C PRO A 140 -30.74 67.92 17.58
N PHE A 141 -29.50 67.95 18.06
CA PHE A 141 -28.47 69.00 17.92
C PHE A 141 -28.74 70.19 16.98
N ASP A 142 -29.25 71.29 17.54
CA ASP A 142 -29.08 72.63 16.96
C ASP A 142 -27.85 73.30 17.59
N LEU A 143 -26.71 73.18 16.92
CA LEU A 143 -25.39 73.66 17.38
C LEU A 143 -25.35 75.18 17.59
N GLU A 144 -26.33 75.95 17.10
CA GLU A 144 -26.39 77.41 17.27
C GLU A 144 -26.95 77.88 18.61
N GLU A 145 -27.90 77.15 19.21
CA GLU A 145 -28.48 77.51 20.52
C GLU A 145 -27.54 77.12 21.67
N LEU A 146 -26.89 75.96 21.58
CA LEU A 146 -25.84 75.53 22.50
C LEU A 146 -24.62 76.49 22.46
N ARG A 147 -24.33 77.05 21.28
CA ARG A 147 -23.28 78.08 21.07
C ARG A 147 -23.57 79.41 21.78
N LYS A 148 -24.84 79.74 22.03
CA LYS A 148 -25.26 80.99 22.71
C LYS A 148 -25.39 80.85 24.23
N SER A 149 -25.69 79.66 24.74
CA SER A 149 -25.98 79.42 26.17
C SER A 149 -24.76 79.04 27.02
N LEU A 150 -23.67 78.56 26.42
CA LEU A 150 -22.50 78.01 27.13
C LEU A 150 -21.35 79.02 27.32
N ASN A 151 -21.61 80.19 27.89
CA ASN A 151 -20.55 81.19 28.15
C ASN A 151 -19.62 80.82 29.34
N ARG A 152 -20.05 79.91 30.23
CA ARG A 152 -19.22 79.32 31.29
C ARG A 152 -19.63 77.88 31.52
N ILE A 153 -18.78 76.91 31.18
CA ILE A 153 -19.04 75.48 31.40
C ILE A 153 -18.19 75.01 32.58
N THR A 154 -18.80 74.35 33.56
CA THR A 154 -18.02 73.71 34.63
C THR A 154 -17.42 72.38 34.15
N PRO A 155 -16.27 71.92 34.68
CA PRO A 155 -15.67 70.65 34.26
C PRO A 155 -16.63 69.46 34.36
N HIS A 156 -17.52 69.44 35.37
CA HIS A 156 -18.52 68.39 35.55
C HIS A 156 -19.58 68.36 34.45
N GLN A 157 -20.08 69.54 34.03
CA GLN A 157 -21.04 69.65 32.92
C GLN A 157 -20.40 69.26 31.59
N LEU A 158 -19.11 69.54 31.40
CA LEU A 158 -18.38 69.13 30.20
C LEU A 158 -18.20 67.60 30.13
N CYS A 159 -17.89 66.93 31.26
CA CYS A 159 -17.85 65.46 31.30
C CYS A 159 -19.18 64.84 30.87
N GLN A 160 -20.31 65.31 31.42
CA GLN A 160 -21.65 64.81 31.07
C GLN A 160 -21.98 64.99 29.59
N VAL A 161 -21.58 66.12 28.99
CA VAL A 161 -21.73 66.36 27.54
C VAL A 161 -20.81 65.44 26.73
N LEU A 162 -19.60 65.16 27.21
CA LEU A 162 -18.66 64.25 26.57
C LEU A 162 -19.05 62.77 26.71
N GLU A 163 -19.97 62.39 27.60
CA GLU A 163 -20.52 61.03 27.67
C GLU A 163 -21.58 60.75 26.58
N LEU A 164 -22.14 61.80 25.95
CA LEU A 164 -23.09 61.67 24.85
C LEU A 164 -22.41 61.19 23.55
N PRO A 165 -23.11 60.49 22.64
CA PRO A 165 -22.58 60.00 21.36
C PRO A 165 -22.36 61.15 20.34
N LEU A 166 -21.43 62.05 20.66
CA LEU A 166 -20.99 63.16 19.82
C LEU A 166 -19.85 62.73 18.89
N ASP A 167 -19.82 63.28 17.68
CA ASP A 167 -18.72 63.08 16.74
C ASP A 167 -17.38 63.59 17.33
N VAL A 168 -16.29 62.94 16.94
CA VAL A 168 -14.93 63.24 17.42
C VAL A 168 -14.50 64.69 17.16
N PRO A 169 -14.72 65.29 15.97
CA PRO A 169 -14.34 66.68 15.71
C PRO A 169 -15.13 67.68 16.56
N THR A 170 -16.42 67.40 16.76
CA THR A 170 -17.33 68.22 17.57
C THR A 170 -16.93 68.17 19.05
N SER A 171 -16.53 66.99 19.53
CA SER A 171 -16.02 66.79 20.89
C SER A 171 -14.69 67.51 21.14
N LEU A 172 -13.77 67.49 20.16
CA LEU A 172 -12.48 68.21 20.23
C LEU A 172 -12.65 69.74 20.17
N GLU A 173 -13.58 70.24 19.36
CA GLU A 173 -13.87 71.68 19.29
C GLU A 173 -14.48 72.20 20.61
N LEU A 174 -15.38 71.42 21.22
CA LEU A 174 -15.94 71.73 22.54
C LEU A 174 -14.86 71.72 23.64
N PHE A 175 -13.94 70.75 23.59
CA PHE A 175 -12.79 70.67 24.47
C PHE A 175 -11.87 71.90 24.33
N ASN A 176 -11.47 72.26 23.11
CA ASN A 176 -10.58 73.40 22.86
C ASN A 176 -11.22 74.76 23.20
N ARG A 177 -12.53 74.91 23.00
CA ARG A 177 -13.25 76.15 23.34
C ARG A 177 -13.43 76.34 24.83
N THR A 178 -13.63 75.27 25.59
CA THR A 178 -13.75 75.34 27.05
C THR A 178 -12.40 75.64 27.71
N GLY A 179 -11.30 75.09 27.19
CA GLY A 179 -9.94 75.42 27.65
C GLY A 179 -9.53 76.88 27.45
N ARG A 180 -10.18 77.64 26.55
CA ARG A 180 -9.93 79.07 26.34
C ARG A 180 -10.67 79.99 27.33
N GLN A 181 -11.47 79.45 28.24
CA GLN A 181 -12.20 80.24 29.23
C GLN A 181 -11.24 80.75 30.32
N VAL A 182 -11.27 82.06 30.60
CA VAL A 182 -10.40 82.67 31.61
C VAL A 182 -10.75 82.15 33.01
N GLY A 183 -9.79 81.49 33.67
CA GLY A 183 -9.96 80.90 35.01
C GLY A 183 -10.46 79.46 35.03
N TYR A 184 -10.54 78.79 33.87
CA TYR A 184 -10.92 77.39 33.73
C TYR A 184 -9.69 76.51 33.45
N SER A 185 -9.59 75.37 34.13
CA SER A 185 -8.63 74.31 33.84
C SER A 185 -9.41 72.99 33.69
N HIS A 186 -9.03 72.17 32.72
CA HIS A 186 -9.67 70.87 32.52
C HIS A 186 -9.43 69.97 33.75
N SER A 187 -10.44 69.20 34.16
CA SER A 187 -10.28 68.17 35.19
C SER A 187 -9.78 66.86 34.56
N PHE A 188 -9.24 65.98 35.41
CA PHE A 188 -8.84 64.62 35.01
C PHE A 188 -9.97 63.88 34.28
N ASP A 189 -11.20 63.97 34.77
CA ASP A 189 -12.36 63.26 34.21
C ASP A 189 -12.72 63.75 32.79
N VAL A 190 -12.52 65.05 32.50
CA VAL A 190 -12.72 65.61 31.16
C VAL A 190 -11.68 65.04 30.19
N TYR A 191 -10.41 64.99 30.61
CA TYR A 191 -9.34 64.37 29.83
C TYR A 191 -9.58 62.87 29.63
N TYR A 192 -10.03 62.16 30.65
CA TYR A 192 -10.37 60.75 30.56
C TYR A 192 -11.49 60.50 29.53
N GLY A 193 -12.59 61.26 29.58
CA GLY A 193 -13.71 61.13 28.65
C GLY A 193 -13.36 61.44 27.19
N ILE A 194 -12.55 62.48 26.92
CA ILE A 194 -12.13 62.80 25.54
C ILE A 194 -11.11 61.79 25.00
N ILE A 195 -10.19 61.30 25.84
CA ILE A 195 -9.20 60.28 25.45
C ILE A 195 -9.88 58.94 25.15
N ASP A 196 -10.93 58.56 25.90
CA ASP A 196 -11.70 57.34 25.61
C ASP A 196 -12.39 57.39 24.24
N LYS A 197 -12.98 58.54 23.91
CA LYS A 197 -13.58 58.79 22.60
C LYS A 197 -12.56 58.76 21.46
N LEU A 198 -11.41 59.40 21.65
CA LEU A 198 -10.33 59.39 20.66
C LEU A 198 -9.70 57.99 20.50
N GLY A 199 -9.61 57.23 21.59
CA GLY A 199 -9.16 55.84 21.59
C GLY A 199 -10.08 54.94 20.78
N SER A 200 -11.39 55.12 20.95
CA SER A 200 -12.43 54.47 20.12
C SER A 200 -12.28 54.80 18.63
N ALA A 201 -11.96 56.05 18.32
CA ALA A 201 -11.75 56.54 16.95
C ALA A 201 -10.35 56.23 16.37
N ARG A 202 -9.45 55.63 17.16
CA ARG A 202 -8.06 55.28 16.78
C ARG A 202 -7.17 56.49 16.44
N GLU A 203 -7.45 57.67 16.98
CA GLU A 203 -6.65 58.89 16.77
C GLU A 203 -5.49 59.05 17.77
N PHE A 204 -4.57 58.08 17.80
CA PHE A 204 -3.51 57.99 18.82
C PHE A 204 -2.53 59.19 18.86
N LYS A 205 -2.30 59.87 17.74
CA LYS A 205 -1.42 61.06 17.68
C LYS A 205 -2.00 62.26 18.44
N VAL A 206 -3.33 62.40 18.42
CA VAL A 206 -4.04 63.47 19.13
C VAL A 206 -4.02 63.16 20.63
N ILE A 207 -4.16 61.90 21.00
CA ILE A 207 -4.03 61.41 22.38
C ILE A 207 -2.65 61.76 22.96
N ASP A 208 -1.56 61.49 22.23
CA ASP A 208 -0.20 61.87 22.67
C ASP A 208 -0.05 63.38 22.91
N GLY A 209 -0.69 64.20 22.06
CA GLY A 209 -0.73 65.65 22.23
C GLY A 209 -1.50 66.10 23.48
N LEU A 210 -2.65 65.47 23.76
CA LEU A 210 -3.47 65.76 24.93
C LEU A 210 -2.81 65.32 26.24
N ILE A 211 -2.09 64.18 26.25
CA ILE A 211 -1.31 63.75 27.42
C ILE A 211 -0.18 64.75 27.72
N ARG A 212 0.46 65.31 26.69
CA ARG A 212 1.47 66.37 26.87
C ARG A 212 0.85 67.65 27.41
N GLN A 213 -0.31 68.06 26.90
CA GLN A 213 -1.05 69.22 27.41
C GLN A 213 -1.45 69.03 28.88
N MET A 214 -1.95 67.85 29.25
CA MET A 214 -2.31 67.50 30.63
C MET A 214 -1.10 67.61 31.59
N ARG A 215 0.11 67.32 31.10
CA ARG A 215 1.37 67.49 31.85
C ARG A 215 1.75 68.95 32.02
N GLU A 216 1.63 69.76 30.96
CA GLU A 216 1.90 71.21 30.99
C GLU A 216 0.94 71.95 31.93
N GLU A 217 -0.31 71.50 32.03
CA GLU A 217 -1.33 72.00 32.95
C GLU A 217 -1.14 71.49 34.40
N GLY A 218 -0.19 70.58 34.65
CA GLY A 218 0.15 70.11 36.00
C GLY A 218 -0.87 69.14 36.63
N ILE A 219 -1.70 68.47 35.82
CA ILE A 219 -2.73 67.55 36.32
C ILE A 219 -2.08 66.22 36.72
N VAL A 220 -2.42 65.71 37.90
CA VAL A 220 -1.91 64.42 38.40
C VAL A 220 -2.48 63.28 37.57
N PHE A 221 -1.60 62.52 36.93
CA PHE A 221 -1.97 61.32 36.18
C PHE A 221 -2.39 60.19 37.14
N ARG A 222 -3.42 59.44 36.74
CA ARG A 222 -3.88 58.22 37.42
C ARG A 222 -3.65 57.01 36.55
N GLU A 223 -3.37 55.86 37.17
CA GLU A 223 -3.09 54.59 36.48
C GLU A 223 -4.23 54.19 35.50
N GLU A 224 -5.49 54.49 35.86
CA GLU A 224 -6.69 54.17 35.08
C GLU A 224 -6.65 54.74 33.65
N LEU A 225 -6.09 55.94 33.48
CA LEU A 225 -5.95 56.58 32.17
C LEU A 225 -5.04 55.77 31.25
N PHE A 226 -3.90 55.30 31.77
CA PHE A 226 -2.95 54.50 31.00
C PHE A 226 -3.49 53.11 30.69
N ILE A 227 -4.18 52.47 31.63
CA ILE A 227 -4.86 51.19 31.39
C ILE A 227 -5.89 51.31 30.26
N MET A 228 -6.67 52.39 30.24
CA MET A 228 -7.64 52.65 29.17
C MET A 228 -6.96 52.80 27.81
N ILE A 229 -5.89 53.60 27.72
CA ILE A 229 -5.12 53.78 26.48
C ILE A 229 -4.52 52.45 26.02
N MET A 230 -3.95 51.65 26.93
CA MET A 230 -3.40 50.33 26.61
C MET A 230 -4.45 49.36 26.05
N LYS A 231 -5.69 49.37 26.59
CA LYS A 231 -6.81 48.58 26.04
C LYS A 231 -7.22 49.04 24.64
N TRP A 232 -7.14 50.34 24.35
CA TRP A 232 -7.38 50.83 22.99
C TRP A 232 -6.26 50.43 22.03
N TYR A 233 -5.00 50.38 22.48
CA TYR A 233 -3.90 49.80 21.71
C TYR A 233 -4.06 48.30 21.47
N GLU A 234 -4.65 47.55 22.41
CA GLU A 234 -5.04 46.14 22.25
C GLU A 234 -6.00 45.98 21.06
N LYS A 235 -7.12 46.73 21.08
CA LYS A 235 -8.15 46.69 20.03
C LYS A 235 -7.66 47.19 18.67
N ALA A 236 -6.59 47.97 18.66
CA ALA A 236 -5.92 48.44 17.45
C ALA A 236 -4.75 47.52 17.00
N SER A 237 -4.46 46.44 17.73
CA SER A 237 -3.37 45.49 17.46
C SER A 237 -1.98 46.16 17.39
N LEU A 238 -1.70 47.11 18.28
CA LEU A 238 -0.42 47.86 18.34
C LEU A 238 0.39 47.53 19.62
N PRO A 239 0.94 46.30 19.76
CA PRO A 239 1.57 45.84 21.00
C PRO A 239 2.83 46.62 21.41
N GLY A 240 3.62 47.08 20.43
CA GLY A 240 4.84 47.85 20.69
C GLY A 240 4.60 49.28 21.19
N GLN A 241 3.39 49.83 21.03
CA GLN A 241 3.03 51.14 21.62
C GLN A 241 2.60 50.98 23.08
N ALA A 242 1.88 49.91 23.40
CA ALA A 242 1.49 49.58 24.77
C ALA A 242 2.70 49.32 25.68
N HIS A 243 3.71 48.58 25.20
CA HIS A 243 4.94 48.35 25.96
C HIS A 243 5.74 49.65 26.19
N ARG A 244 5.89 50.50 25.17
CA ARG A 244 6.56 51.80 25.32
C ARG A 244 5.84 52.73 26.28
N LEU A 245 4.50 52.69 26.29
CA LEU A 245 3.71 53.47 27.24
C LEU A 245 3.97 53.00 28.68
N LEU A 246 4.11 51.69 28.92
CA LEU A 246 4.44 51.13 30.23
C LEU A 246 5.82 51.59 30.74
N ASP A 247 6.84 51.62 29.89
CA ASP A 247 8.16 52.12 30.25
C ASP A 247 8.12 53.63 30.55
N ALA A 248 7.38 54.39 29.72
CA ALA A 248 7.22 55.82 29.89
C ALA A 248 6.39 56.21 31.13
N MET A 249 5.51 55.35 31.65
CA MET A 249 4.69 55.64 32.84
C MET A 249 5.53 56.07 34.05
N LYS A 250 6.64 55.38 34.30
CA LYS A 250 7.55 55.71 35.40
C LYS A 250 8.52 56.83 35.03
N ASP A 251 9.20 56.68 33.89
CA ASP A 251 10.34 57.53 33.54
C ASP A 251 9.92 58.92 33.04
N VAL A 252 8.75 59.01 32.39
CA VAL A 252 8.25 60.25 31.77
C VAL A 252 7.06 60.83 32.54
N PHE A 253 6.13 60.00 33.01
CA PHE A 253 4.88 60.46 33.62
C PHE A 253 4.84 60.41 35.16
N GLY A 254 5.85 59.79 35.80
CA GLY A 254 5.96 59.74 37.27
C GLY A 254 4.88 58.90 37.96
N CYS A 255 4.15 58.08 37.22
CA CYS A 255 3.15 57.14 37.77
C CYS A 255 3.79 55.76 37.96
N GLU A 256 3.70 55.22 39.17
CA GLU A 256 4.18 53.86 39.42
C GLU A 256 3.21 52.84 38.80
N PRO A 257 3.67 51.99 37.85
CA PRO A 257 2.83 50.95 37.27
C PRO A 257 2.53 49.87 38.31
N SER A 258 1.26 49.51 38.47
CA SER A 258 0.84 48.40 39.33
C SER A 258 0.75 47.08 38.53
N PHE A 259 0.45 45.98 39.22
CA PHE A 259 0.17 44.69 38.58
C PHE A 259 -0.95 44.76 37.52
N ARG A 260 -1.86 45.74 37.61
CA ARG A 260 -2.95 45.93 36.63
C ARG A 260 -2.42 46.42 35.29
N SER A 261 -1.53 47.42 35.28
CA SER A 261 -0.90 47.91 34.04
C SER A 261 -0.05 46.84 33.37
N TYR A 262 0.75 46.11 34.15
CA TYR A 262 1.56 45.01 33.63
C TYR A 262 0.70 43.89 33.02
N ASN A 263 -0.38 43.48 33.67
CA ASN A 263 -1.25 42.41 33.17
C ASN A 263 -1.93 42.76 31.84
N VAL A 264 -2.36 44.02 31.67
CA VAL A 264 -2.96 44.47 30.41
C VAL A 264 -1.92 44.43 29.28
N VAL A 265 -0.69 44.89 29.54
CA VAL A 265 0.38 44.84 28.54
C VAL A 265 0.80 43.41 28.21
N LEU A 266 0.87 42.52 29.20
CA LEU A 266 1.14 41.10 28.96
C LEU A 266 0.08 40.47 28.05
N ASP A 267 -1.20 40.77 28.28
CA ASP A 267 -2.30 40.24 27.44
C ASP A 267 -2.24 40.82 26.02
N VAL A 268 -2.03 42.14 25.88
CA VAL A 268 -1.82 42.82 24.60
C VAL A 268 -0.66 42.21 23.81
N LEU A 269 0.46 41.91 24.47
CA LEU A 269 1.64 41.33 23.83
C LEU A 269 1.39 39.89 23.37
N VAL A 270 0.64 39.10 24.14
CA VAL A 270 0.28 37.72 23.76
C VAL A 270 -0.75 37.72 22.63
N ALA A 271 -1.76 38.58 22.68
CA ALA A 271 -2.73 38.77 21.61
C ALA A 271 -2.07 39.30 20.31
N GLY A 272 -1.08 40.18 20.45
CA GLY A 272 -0.25 40.71 19.36
C GLY A 272 0.85 39.77 18.85
N ASN A 273 0.83 38.49 19.24
CA ASN A 273 1.80 37.46 18.83
C ASN A 273 3.28 37.83 19.10
N CYS A 274 3.55 38.52 20.21
CA CYS A 274 4.90 38.94 20.65
C CYS A 274 5.33 38.25 21.98
N PRO A 275 5.38 36.91 22.05
CA PRO A 275 5.56 36.17 23.31
C PRO A 275 6.94 36.35 23.97
N LYS A 276 8.01 36.61 23.20
CA LYS A 276 9.35 36.88 23.75
C LYS A 276 9.41 38.18 24.55
N ILE A 277 8.70 39.21 24.07
CA ILE A 277 8.64 40.51 24.75
C ILE A 277 7.79 40.38 26.02
N ALA A 278 6.70 39.62 25.98
CA ALA A 278 5.88 39.34 27.17
C ALA A 278 6.69 38.69 28.30
N LEU A 279 7.61 37.78 27.98
CA LEU A 279 8.50 37.17 28.98
C LEU A 279 9.45 38.19 29.62
N ASN A 280 10.03 39.09 28.82
CA ASN A 280 10.91 40.14 29.33
C ASN A 280 10.16 41.08 30.27
N VAL A 281 8.95 41.51 29.88
CA VAL A 281 8.08 42.37 30.70
C VAL A 281 7.68 41.69 32.01
N PHE A 282 7.46 40.37 32.00
CA PHE A 282 7.18 39.61 33.22
C PHE A 282 8.37 39.55 34.18
N TYR A 283 9.58 39.28 33.68
CA TYR A 283 10.79 39.31 34.52
C TYR A 283 11.11 40.72 35.01
N GLU A 284 10.81 41.75 34.21
CA GLU A 284 10.91 43.13 34.64
C GLU A 284 9.96 43.45 35.81
N MET A 285 8.71 42.98 35.74
CA MET A 285 7.75 43.09 36.83
C MET A 285 8.29 42.47 38.13
N LEU A 286 8.91 41.28 38.03
CA LEU A 286 9.53 40.60 39.17
C LEU A 286 10.76 41.35 39.72
N ASN A 287 11.63 41.85 38.85
CA ASN A 287 12.82 42.62 39.25
C ASN A 287 12.46 43.93 39.95
N ARG A 288 11.31 44.51 39.62
CA ARG A 288 10.76 45.71 40.28
C ARG A 288 10.02 45.39 41.60
N GLY A 289 9.93 44.13 42.01
CA GLY A 289 9.32 43.72 43.27
C GLY A 289 7.78 43.71 43.27
N ILE A 290 7.14 43.80 42.09
CA ILE A 290 5.68 43.75 41.96
C ILE A 290 5.25 42.27 42.01
N SER A 291 4.38 41.92 42.97
CA SER A 291 3.92 40.53 43.13
C SER A 291 3.01 40.11 41.97
N PRO A 292 3.37 39.07 41.18
CA PRO A 292 2.48 38.52 40.16
C PRO A 292 1.22 37.92 40.78
N ASN A 293 0.15 37.84 40.00
CA ASN A 293 -1.04 37.08 40.35
C ASN A 293 -1.21 35.85 39.44
N VAL A 294 -2.22 35.02 39.73
CA VAL A 294 -2.53 33.81 38.93
C VAL A 294 -2.74 34.14 37.44
N PHE A 295 -3.34 35.30 37.14
CA PHE A 295 -3.56 35.77 35.77
C PHE A 295 -2.23 36.10 35.07
N SER A 296 -1.30 36.81 35.73
CA SER A 296 0.04 37.10 35.19
C SER A 296 0.77 35.81 34.78
N PHE A 297 0.73 34.79 35.64
CA PHE A 297 1.33 33.49 35.35
C PHE A 297 0.63 32.78 34.20
N SER A 298 -0.71 32.78 34.15
CA SER A 298 -1.48 32.14 33.08
C SER A 298 -1.17 32.71 31.70
N VAL A 299 -1.08 34.04 31.58
CA VAL A 299 -0.78 34.72 30.31
C VAL A 299 0.64 34.39 29.83
N VAL A 300 1.61 34.42 30.74
CA VAL A 300 3.01 34.10 30.41
C VAL A 300 3.21 32.62 30.07
N MET A 301 2.52 31.72 30.78
CA MET A 301 2.53 30.30 30.43
C MET A 301 1.91 30.06 29.05
N LYS A 302 0.80 30.73 28.71
CA LYS A 302 0.23 30.69 27.36
C LYS A 302 1.23 31.19 26.31
N ALA A 303 1.98 32.27 26.61
CA ALA A 303 3.03 32.79 25.74
C ALA A 303 4.17 31.78 25.50
N LEU A 304 4.65 31.13 26.57
CA LEU A 304 5.68 30.09 26.50
C LEU A 304 5.22 28.86 25.73
N CYS A 305 3.98 28.42 25.95
CA CYS A 305 3.37 27.32 25.24
C CYS A 305 3.25 27.60 23.74
N SER A 306 2.90 28.82 23.34
CA SER A 306 2.88 29.24 21.93
C SER A 306 4.29 29.26 21.30
N MET A 307 5.32 29.47 22.11
CA MET A 307 6.74 29.40 21.70
C MET A 307 7.33 27.99 21.70
N ASN A 308 6.53 26.97 22.03
CA ASN A 308 6.97 25.58 22.19
C ASN A 308 8.00 25.37 23.34
N GLU A 309 8.11 26.31 24.28
CA GLU A 309 9.02 26.24 25.45
C GLU A 309 8.28 25.73 26.70
N VAL A 310 7.79 24.50 26.65
CA VAL A 310 6.90 23.98 27.71
C VAL A 310 7.65 23.65 29.01
N ASP A 311 8.93 23.29 28.96
CA ASP A 311 9.72 23.04 30.18
C ASP A 311 9.88 24.31 31.03
N SER A 312 10.08 25.45 30.37
CA SER A 312 10.12 26.77 31.01
C SER A 312 8.77 27.08 31.69
N ALA A 313 7.65 26.74 31.03
CA ALA A 313 6.31 26.95 31.56
C ALA A 313 6.01 26.05 32.79
N CYS A 314 6.35 24.76 32.72
CA CYS A 314 6.27 23.83 33.85
C CYS A 314 7.21 24.21 35.01
N GLY A 315 8.38 24.78 34.69
CA GLY A 315 9.29 25.36 35.67
C GLY A 315 8.68 26.57 36.38
N LEU A 316 7.91 27.39 35.65
CA LEU A 316 7.22 28.56 36.19
C LEU A 316 6.07 28.14 37.12
N LEU A 317 5.35 27.05 36.82
CA LEU A 317 4.32 26.48 37.69
C LEU A 317 4.87 26.12 39.07
N ARG A 318 6.02 25.46 39.12
CA ARG A 318 6.70 25.10 40.39
C ARG A 318 7.19 26.33 41.16
N LYS A 319 7.50 27.43 40.47
CA LYS A 319 7.90 28.70 41.09
C LYS A 319 6.70 29.51 41.60
N MET A 320 5.48 29.25 41.12
CA MET A 320 4.27 29.99 41.46
C MET A 320 3.97 29.97 42.97
N ALA A 321 4.17 28.82 43.62
CA ALA A 321 4.04 28.67 45.08
C ALA A 321 5.02 29.55 45.87
N LYS A 322 6.24 29.80 45.35
CA LYS A 322 7.23 30.68 46.00
C LYS A 322 6.81 32.14 46.01
N HIS A 323 5.96 32.54 45.07
CA HIS A 323 5.40 33.89 44.98
C HIS A 323 4.02 33.99 45.64
N GLY A 324 3.60 32.99 46.45
CA GLY A 324 2.34 33.01 47.19
C GLY A 324 1.09 32.80 46.33
N CYS A 325 1.23 32.33 45.09
CA CYS A 325 0.12 32.05 44.20
C CYS A 325 -0.17 30.55 44.15
N VAL A 326 -1.44 30.16 44.31
CA VAL A 326 -1.89 28.77 44.14
C VAL A 326 -2.40 28.59 42.71
N PRO A 327 -1.92 27.57 41.97
CA PRO A 327 -2.43 27.25 40.64
C PRO A 327 -3.93 26.94 40.67
N ASN A 328 -4.67 27.41 39.67
CA ASN A 328 -6.10 27.11 39.48
C ASN A 328 -6.31 26.18 38.28
N SER A 329 -7.55 25.75 38.03
CA SER A 329 -7.86 24.89 36.89
C SER A 329 -7.36 25.44 35.55
N ILE A 330 -7.53 26.73 35.29
CA ILE A 330 -7.14 27.38 34.02
C ILE A 330 -5.64 27.22 33.73
N VAL A 331 -4.80 27.39 34.76
CA VAL A 331 -3.35 27.24 34.64
C VAL A 331 -2.96 25.80 34.31
N TYR A 332 -3.51 24.81 35.03
CA TYR A 332 -3.25 23.40 34.74
C TYR A 332 -3.75 22.99 33.35
N GLN A 333 -4.97 23.37 32.98
CA GLN A 333 -5.56 23.09 31.67
C GLN A 333 -4.71 23.66 30.54
N THR A 334 -4.28 24.93 30.65
CA THR A 334 -3.43 25.59 29.63
C THR A 334 -2.12 24.82 29.39
N LEU A 335 -1.50 24.32 30.47
CA LEU A 335 -0.28 23.52 30.37
C LEU A 335 -0.55 22.13 29.82
N ILE A 336 -1.61 21.46 30.27
CA ILE A 336 -1.99 20.10 29.81
C ILE A 336 -2.31 20.11 28.31
N HIS A 337 -3.08 21.09 27.82
CA HIS A 337 -3.38 21.23 26.39
C HIS A 337 -2.09 21.45 25.57
N ALA A 338 -1.18 22.29 26.06
CA ALA A 338 0.10 22.54 25.39
C ALA A 338 1.02 21.30 25.37
N LEU A 339 1.13 20.58 26.49
CA LEU A 339 1.89 19.33 26.57
C LEU A 339 1.33 18.24 25.65
N SER A 340 0.00 18.11 25.62
CA SER A 340 -0.70 17.15 24.76
C SER A 340 -0.48 17.47 23.27
N LYS A 341 -0.48 18.76 22.90
CA LYS A 341 -0.17 19.22 21.54
C LYS A 341 1.27 18.88 21.14
N ASN A 342 2.21 18.95 22.10
CA ASN A 342 3.62 18.66 21.89
C ASN A 342 3.98 17.16 22.06
N ASN A 343 2.98 16.28 22.08
CA ASN A 343 3.12 14.82 22.24
C ASN A 343 3.86 14.39 23.53
N ARG A 344 3.90 15.23 24.57
CA ARG A 344 4.47 14.91 25.89
C ARG A 344 3.38 14.38 26.84
N GLY A 345 2.81 13.23 26.49
CA GLY A 345 1.63 12.69 27.18
C GLY A 345 1.88 12.26 28.63
N ASN A 346 3.06 11.74 28.97
CA ASN A 346 3.38 11.33 30.35
C ASN A 346 3.41 12.52 31.30
N ASP A 347 4.00 13.64 30.88
CA ASP A 347 4.06 14.86 31.69
C ASP A 347 2.67 15.49 31.84
N ALA A 348 1.85 15.45 30.78
CA ALA A 348 0.46 15.89 30.81
C ALA A 348 -0.39 15.04 31.79
N TYR A 349 -0.18 13.72 31.80
CA TYR A 349 -0.81 12.81 32.74
C TYR A 349 -0.42 13.11 34.20
N GLN A 350 0.88 13.32 34.45
CA GLN A 350 1.36 13.67 35.79
C GLN A 350 0.79 15.00 36.29
N LEU A 351 0.68 16.02 35.42
CA LEU A 351 0.05 17.29 35.79
C LEU A 351 -1.47 17.15 36.03
N LEU A 352 -2.15 16.25 35.33
CA LEU A 352 -3.55 15.95 35.60
C LEU A 352 -3.74 15.29 36.98
N GLU A 353 -2.85 14.37 37.36
CA GLU A 353 -2.85 13.80 38.71
C GLU A 353 -2.59 14.87 39.78
N GLU A 354 -1.61 15.76 39.56
CA GLU A 354 -1.35 16.90 40.45
C GLU A 354 -2.57 17.82 40.58
N MET A 355 -3.23 18.14 39.46
CA MET A 355 -4.44 18.95 39.41
C MET A 355 -5.58 18.35 40.27
N LEU A 356 -5.79 17.02 40.17
CA LEU A 356 -6.79 16.31 40.96
C LEU A 356 -6.44 16.26 42.46
N LEU A 357 -5.15 16.10 42.81
CA LEU A 357 -4.68 16.13 44.20
C LEU A 357 -4.87 17.52 44.83
N MET A 358 -4.71 18.59 44.04
CA MET A 358 -4.95 19.97 44.47
C MET A 358 -6.45 20.33 44.54
N GLY A 359 -7.35 19.41 44.21
CA GLY A 359 -8.80 19.62 44.24
C GLY A 359 -9.35 20.49 43.11
N CYS A 360 -8.56 20.72 42.05
CA CYS A 360 -9.02 21.44 40.86
C CYS A 360 -9.86 20.49 39.98
N VAL A 361 -11.00 20.97 39.47
CA VAL A 361 -11.88 20.17 38.61
C VAL A 361 -11.41 20.29 37.15
N PRO A 362 -10.97 19.20 36.50
CA PRO A 362 -10.67 19.17 35.07
C PRO A 362 -11.95 19.13 34.24
N ASP A 363 -11.92 19.75 33.07
CA ASP A 363 -12.97 19.60 32.06
C ASP A 363 -12.76 18.33 31.21
N ILE A 364 -13.80 17.97 30.46
CA ILE A 364 -13.81 16.78 29.61
C ILE A 364 -12.75 16.89 28.50
N ASP A 365 -12.47 18.11 28.02
CA ASP A 365 -11.48 18.35 26.97
C ASP A 365 -10.04 18.13 27.47
N THR A 366 -9.73 18.49 28.71
CA THR A 366 -8.45 18.17 29.36
C THR A 366 -8.24 16.67 29.45
N PHE A 367 -9.27 15.91 29.85
CA PHE A 367 -9.20 14.45 29.85
C PHE A 367 -9.01 13.89 28.43
N ASN A 368 -9.77 14.39 27.45
CA ASN A 368 -9.68 13.94 26.07
C ASN A 368 -8.28 14.17 25.47
N ASP A 369 -7.65 15.30 25.75
CA ASP A 369 -6.31 15.64 25.27
C ASP A 369 -5.24 14.75 25.90
N VAL A 370 -5.31 14.52 27.22
CA VAL A 370 -4.41 13.58 27.90
C VAL A 370 -4.60 12.17 27.35
N MET A 371 -5.84 11.70 27.22
CA MET A 371 -6.14 10.39 26.65
C MET A 371 -5.64 10.26 25.21
N LEU A 372 -5.78 11.31 24.38
CA LEU A 372 -5.27 11.32 23.02
C LEU A 372 -3.74 11.23 23.01
N SER A 373 -3.07 11.96 23.90
CA SER A 373 -1.61 11.93 24.03
C SER A 373 -1.11 10.56 24.49
N LEU A 374 -1.78 9.91 25.44
CA LEU A 374 -1.48 8.54 25.90
C LEU A 374 -1.72 7.50 24.79
N CYS A 375 -2.81 7.65 24.03
CA CYS A 375 -3.10 6.82 22.87
C CYS A 375 -2.02 6.95 21.77
N LYS A 376 -1.43 8.15 21.57
CA LYS A 376 -0.29 8.35 20.66
C LYS A 376 1.00 7.68 21.16
N LEU A 377 1.19 7.61 22.48
CA LEU A 377 2.30 6.91 23.15
C LEU A 377 2.04 5.39 23.32
N GLU A 378 0.95 4.86 22.74
CA GLU A 378 0.54 3.45 22.80
C GLU A 378 0.19 2.92 24.22
N GLN A 379 0.00 3.82 25.19
CA GLN A 379 -0.37 3.52 26.57
C GLN A 379 -1.89 3.48 26.78
N ILE A 380 -2.56 2.56 26.11
CA ILE A 380 -4.03 2.53 26.04
C ILE A 380 -4.69 2.13 27.37
N HIS A 381 -4.03 1.29 28.17
CA HIS A 381 -4.59 0.86 29.47
C HIS A 381 -4.75 2.04 30.43
N GLU A 382 -3.81 2.97 30.46
CA GLU A 382 -3.92 4.17 31.29
C GLU A 382 -4.99 5.13 30.78
N ALA A 383 -5.13 5.27 29.45
CA ALA A 383 -6.23 6.02 28.85
C ALA A 383 -7.61 5.42 29.19
N ALA A 384 -7.74 4.09 29.22
CA ALA A 384 -8.98 3.41 29.61
C ALA A 384 -9.32 3.63 31.10
N LYS A 385 -8.32 3.56 32.00
CA LYS A 385 -8.51 3.90 33.42
C LYS A 385 -8.98 5.33 33.63
N LEU A 386 -8.43 6.27 32.85
CA LEU A 386 -8.90 7.67 32.88
C LEU A 386 -10.38 7.77 32.49
N ALA A 387 -10.82 7.03 31.49
CA ALA A 387 -12.22 7.02 31.08
C ALA A 387 -13.16 6.49 32.17
N ASP A 388 -12.78 5.41 32.86
CA ASP A 388 -13.52 4.91 34.02
C ASP A 388 -13.51 5.94 35.18
N ARG A 389 -12.39 6.66 35.34
CA ARG A 389 -12.27 7.73 36.35
C ARG A 389 -13.19 8.91 36.07
N ILE A 390 -13.39 9.30 34.80
CA ILE A 390 -14.36 10.34 34.40
C ILE A 390 -15.75 9.97 34.90
N ILE A 391 -16.17 8.72 34.73
CA ILE A 391 -17.46 8.21 35.20
C ILE A 391 -17.55 8.25 36.74
N HIS A 392 -16.50 7.83 37.44
CA HIS A 392 -16.44 7.87 38.91
C HIS A 392 -16.46 9.29 39.50
N LEU A 393 -15.98 10.28 38.76
CA LEU A 393 -16.02 11.70 39.15
C LEU A 393 -17.40 12.34 38.87
N GLY A 394 -18.36 11.59 38.32
CA GLY A 394 -19.70 12.09 38.00
C GLY A 394 -19.79 12.86 36.68
N CYS A 395 -18.72 12.87 35.89
CA CYS A 395 -18.72 13.43 34.54
C CYS A 395 -19.21 12.38 33.54
N THR A 396 -20.05 12.76 32.58
CA THR A 396 -20.50 11.85 31.52
C THR A 396 -19.50 11.89 30.35
N PRO A 397 -18.88 10.76 29.97
CA PRO A 397 -18.03 10.71 28.79
C PRO A 397 -18.82 11.10 27.54
N ASN A 398 -18.26 11.97 26.71
CA ASN A 398 -18.91 12.39 25.47
C ASN A 398 -18.49 11.48 24.29
N ALA A 399 -19.13 11.65 23.13
CA ALA A 399 -18.79 10.87 21.93
C ALA A 399 -17.32 11.05 21.50
N VAL A 400 -16.70 12.20 21.82
CA VAL A 400 -15.28 12.47 21.54
C VAL A 400 -14.37 11.60 22.42
N THR A 401 -14.70 11.44 23.71
CA THR A 401 -13.96 10.56 24.64
C THR A 401 -13.91 9.12 24.14
N TYR A 402 -15.06 8.56 23.76
CA TYR A 402 -15.12 7.20 23.19
C TYR A 402 -14.39 7.11 21.85
N ARG A 403 -14.47 8.14 21.00
CA ARG A 403 -13.74 8.18 19.73
C ARG A 403 -12.23 8.15 19.94
N VAL A 404 -11.69 8.91 20.90
CA VAL A 404 -10.26 8.94 21.21
C VAL A 404 -9.77 7.57 21.68
N LEU A 405 -10.51 6.90 22.55
CA LEU A 405 -10.20 5.54 23.00
C LEU A 405 -10.28 4.51 21.88
N MET A 406 -11.39 4.50 21.13
CA MET A 406 -11.58 3.58 20.01
C MET A 406 -10.50 3.78 18.95
N HIS A 407 -10.17 5.04 18.61
CA HIS A 407 -9.09 5.34 17.67
C HIS A 407 -7.73 4.84 18.18
N GLY A 408 -7.44 5.02 19.47
CA GLY A 408 -6.24 4.44 20.11
C GLY A 408 -6.20 2.93 19.99
N LEU A 409 -7.27 2.24 20.39
CA LEU A 409 -7.39 0.77 20.34
C LEU A 409 -7.24 0.24 18.91
N CYS A 410 -7.90 0.88 17.95
CA CYS A 410 -7.78 0.56 16.52
C CYS A 410 -6.34 0.73 16.01
N ARG A 411 -5.58 1.72 16.51
CA ARG A 411 -4.17 1.93 16.13
C ARG A 411 -3.24 0.84 16.64
N LYS A 412 -3.48 0.32 17.85
CA LYS A 412 -2.72 -0.79 18.43
C LYS A 412 -3.15 -2.17 17.89
N GLY A 413 -4.27 -2.25 17.18
CA GLY A 413 -4.79 -3.48 16.62
C GLY A 413 -5.84 -4.20 17.48
N GLN A 414 -6.24 -3.63 18.62
CA GLN A 414 -7.23 -4.21 19.55
C GLN A 414 -8.67 -3.81 19.18
N VAL A 415 -9.10 -4.14 17.96
CA VAL A 415 -10.42 -3.74 17.43
C VAL A 415 -11.61 -4.40 18.14
N ASP A 416 -11.44 -5.61 18.70
CA ASP A 416 -12.52 -6.31 19.39
C ASP A 416 -12.87 -5.64 20.72
N GLU A 417 -11.88 -5.07 21.42
CA GLU A 417 -12.11 -4.21 22.59
C GLU A 417 -12.79 -2.90 22.20
N ALA A 418 -12.41 -2.31 21.05
CA ALA A 418 -13.09 -1.11 20.53
C ALA A 418 -14.56 -1.38 20.19
N ARG A 419 -14.88 -2.57 19.65
CA ARG A 419 -16.27 -3.01 19.43
C ARG A 419 -17.03 -3.18 20.74
N ALA A 420 -16.40 -3.74 21.78
CA ALA A 420 -17.01 -3.85 23.10
C ALA A 420 -17.32 -2.48 23.73
N LEU A 421 -16.47 -1.47 23.49
CA LEU A 421 -16.73 -0.10 23.92
C LEU A 421 -17.91 0.53 23.19
N LEU A 422 -18.09 0.26 21.89
CA LEU A 422 -19.22 0.78 21.12
C LEU A 422 -20.57 0.34 21.71
N ASN A 423 -20.66 -0.89 22.20
CA ASN A 423 -21.87 -1.42 22.85
C ASN A 423 -22.19 -0.73 24.19
N LYS A 424 -21.23 -0.05 24.80
CA LYS A 424 -21.44 0.73 26.04
C LYS A 424 -21.95 2.14 25.77
N VAL A 425 -21.94 2.60 24.51
CA VAL A 425 -22.37 3.95 24.14
C VAL A 425 -23.90 3.95 23.92
N PRO A 426 -24.67 4.80 24.63
CA PRO A 426 -26.14 4.84 24.53
C PRO A 426 -26.66 5.23 23.14
N SER A 427 -25.92 6.09 22.43
CA SER A 427 -26.24 6.53 21.06
C SER A 427 -24.95 6.65 20.22
N PRO A 428 -24.55 5.57 19.53
CA PRO A 428 -23.39 5.61 18.64
C PRO A 428 -23.63 6.56 17.47
N THR A 429 -22.66 7.44 17.19
CA THR A 429 -22.70 8.33 16.01
C THR A 429 -22.02 7.67 14.82
N VAL A 430 -22.33 8.13 13.59
CA VAL A 430 -21.67 7.69 12.34
C VAL A 430 -20.14 7.78 12.45
N VAL A 431 -19.63 8.80 13.15
CA VAL A 431 -18.18 8.99 13.38
C VAL A 431 -17.54 7.85 14.19
N LEU A 432 -18.25 7.30 15.18
CA LEU A 432 -17.76 6.17 15.98
C LEU A 432 -17.73 4.88 15.15
N PHE A 433 -18.77 4.63 14.33
CA PHE A 433 -18.79 3.52 13.38
C PHE A 433 -17.65 3.63 12.36
N ASN A 434 -17.45 4.81 11.76
CA ASN A 434 -16.35 5.06 10.82
C ASN A 434 -14.98 4.83 11.44
N THR A 435 -14.80 5.19 12.72
CA THR A 435 -13.55 4.94 13.46
C THR A 435 -13.30 3.43 13.65
N LEU A 436 -14.34 2.65 13.95
CA LEU A 436 -14.25 1.21 14.11
C LEU A 436 -14.01 0.50 12.77
N ILE A 437 -14.77 0.86 11.73
CA ILE A 437 -14.63 0.34 10.37
C ILE A 437 -13.20 0.60 9.85
N ASN A 438 -12.67 1.81 10.05
CA ASN A 438 -11.28 2.14 9.70
C ASN A 438 -10.27 1.28 10.46
N GLY A 439 -10.54 0.98 11.74
CA GLY A 439 -9.73 0.06 12.54
C GLY A 439 -9.68 -1.35 11.96
N TYR A 440 -10.85 -1.94 11.69
CA TYR A 440 -10.96 -3.26 11.08
C TYR A 440 -10.27 -3.33 9.71
N VAL A 441 -10.47 -2.31 8.88
CA VAL A 441 -9.80 -2.15 7.58
C VAL A 441 -8.27 -2.09 7.72
N LYS A 442 -7.73 -1.34 8.69
CA LYS A 442 -6.27 -1.22 8.88
C LYS A 442 -5.60 -2.54 9.23
N ILE A 443 -6.29 -3.41 9.98
CA ILE A 443 -5.81 -4.73 10.38
C ILE A 443 -5.99 -5.77 9.26
N GLY A 444 -6.82 -5.47 8.25
CA GLY A 444 -7.14 -6.38 7.15
C GLY A 444 -8.35 -7.29 7.40
N ARG A 445 -9.12 -7.04 8.48
CA ARG A 445 -10.34 -7.79 8.83
C ARG A 445 -11.56 -7.15 8.16
N PHE A 446 -11.68 -7.37 6.85
CA PHE A 446 -12.65 -6.64 6.02
C PHE A 446 -14.09 -7.16 6.14
N ASP A 447 -14.28 -8.46 6.34
CA ASP A 447 -15.60 -9.06 6.49
C ASP A 447 -16.30 -8.56 7.75
N GLU A 448 -15.55 -8.42 8.85
CA GLU A 448 -16.07 -7.83 10.08
C GLU A 448 -16.38 -6.33 9.90
N ALA A 449 -15.63 -5.61 9.07
CA ALA A 449 -15.92 -4.22 8.74
C ALA A 449 -17.25 -4.08 7.98
N LYS A 450 -17.52 -4.98 7.02
CA LYS A 450 -18.81 -5.07 6.33
C LYS A 450 -19.95 -5.48 7.27
N ASP A 451 -19.70 -6.42 8.19
CA ASP A 451 -20.68 -6.81 9.19
C ASP A 451 -21.07 -5.64 10.10
N VAL A 452 -20.12 -4.80 10.51
CA VAL A 452 -20.43 -3.58 11.27
C VAL A 452 -21.34 -2.64 10.46
N LEU A 453 -21.10 -2.48 9.16
CA LEU A 453 -21.94 -1.65 8.29
C LEU A 453 -23.37 -2.23 8.12
N TYR A 454 -23.50 -3.47 7.65
CA TYR A 454 -24.80 -4.01 7.26
C TYR A 454 -25.60 -4.60 8.43
N LYS A 455 -24.94 -5.21 9.43
CA LYS A 455 -25.62 -5.89 10.54
C LYS A 455 -25.76 -5.05 11.80
N ILE A 456 -25.00 -3.96 11.95
CA ILE A 456 -25.02 -3.12 13.16
C ILE A 456 -25.48 -1.70 12.84
N MET A 457 -24.79 -1.01 11.93
CA MET A 457 -25.02 0.41 11.64
C MET A 457 -26.40 0.67 11.00
N LEU A 458 -26.76 -0.06 9.93
CA LEU A 458 -28.07 0.08 9.27
C LEU A 458 -29.25 -0.29 10.21
N PRO A 459 -29.23 -1.40 10.97
CA PRO A 459 -30.32 -1.73 11.90
C PRO A 459 -30.45 -0.76 13.08
N MET A 460 -29.38 -0.04 13.44
CA MET A 460 -29.42 1.03 14.44
C MET A 460 -29.96 2.37 13.89
N GLY A 461 -30.35 2.42 12.60
CA GLY A 461 -30.90 3.62 11.96
C GLY A 461 -29.86 4.69 11.64
N CYS A 462 -28.58 4.32 11.55
CA CYS A 462 -27.51 5.23 11.13
C CYS A 462 -27.18 5.00 9.66
N ASP A 463 -27.48 5.98 8.80
CA ASP A 463 -27.17 5.88 7.37
C ASP A 463 -25.67 6.11 7.09
N PRO A 464 -25.05 5.30 6.21
CA PRO A 464 -23.66 5.47 5.83
C PRO A 464 -23.44 6.77 5.06
N ASP A 465 -22.38 7.48 5.43
CA ASP A 465 -21.94 8.69 4.75
C ASP A 465 -20.85 8.40 3.69
N ILE A 466 -20.47 9.43 2.93
CA ILE A 466 -19.38 9.34 1.93
C ILE A 466 -18.08 8.85 2.57
N CYS A 467 -17.81 9.22 3.83
CA CYS A 467 -16.62 8.78 4.55
C CYS A 467 -16.62 7.27 4.82
N THR A 468 -17.77 6.70 5.17
CA THR A 468 -17.97 5.26 5.41
C THR A 468 -17.54 4.45 4.20
N TYR A 469 -18.05 4.82 3.03
CA TYR A 469 -17.74 4.19 1.75
C TYR A 469 -16.27 4.40 1.37
N ASN A 470 -15.73 5.61 1.50
CA ASN A 470 -14.33 5.89 1.18
C ASN A 470 -13.34 5.10 2.06
N ILE A 471 -13.63 4.89 3.35
CA ILE A 471 -12.79 4.10 4.25
C ILE A 471 -12.74 2.64 3.80
N LEU A 472 -13.91 2.06 3.48
CA LEU A 472 -14.01 0.69 3.01
C LEU A 472 -13.37 0.51 1.62
N MET A 473 -13.59 1.44 0.70
CA MET A 473 -12.95 1.46 -0.62
C MET A 473 -11.43 1.57 -0.51
N HIS A 474 -10.90 2.48 0.31
CA HIS A 474 -9.47 2.58 0.56
C HIS A 474 -8.90 1.27 1.14
N GLY A 475 -9.64 0.63 2.03
CA GLY A 475 -9.32 -0.70 2.55
C GLY A 475 -9.22 -1.78 1.48
N LEU A 476 -10.24 -1.88 0.64
CA LEU A 476 -10.30 -2.80 -0.49
C LEU A 476 -9.15 -2.57 -1.48
N CYS A 477 -8.87 -1.30 -1.80
CA CYS A 477 -7.74 -0.92 -2.65
C CYS A 477 -6.40 -1.37 -2.03
N LYS A 478 -6.22 -1.24 -0.72
CA LYS A 478 -5.00 -1.71 -0.02
C LYS A 478 -4.88 -3.25 -0.03
N LEU A 479 -5.99 -3.96 0.05
CA LEU A 479 -6.07 -5.43 -0.03
C LEU A 479 -6.10 -5.99 -1.46
N ARG A 480 -6.01 -5.11 -2.48
CA ARG A 480 -6.01 -5.44 -3.92
C ARG A 480 -7.33 -5.99 -4.47
N TYR A 481 -8.43 -5.89 -3.70
CA TYR A 481 -9.77 -6.27 -4.14
C TYR A 481 -10.47 -5.15 -4.92
N LEU A 482 -9.89 -4.76 -6.05
CA LEU A 482 -10.33 -3.61 -6.85
C LEU A 482 -11.73 -3.78 -7.46
N GLY A 483 -12.14 -5.02 -7.77
CA GLY A 483 -13.50 -5.32 -8.26
C GLY A 483 -14.56 -4.95 -7.22
N SER A 484 -14.39 -5.39 -5.98
CA SER A 484 -15.28 -5.04 -4.87
C SER A 484 -15.25 -3.55 -4.53
N ALA A 485 -14.12 -2.86 -4.76
CA ALA A 485 -14.05 -1.41 -4.58
C ALA A 485 -14.92 -0.66 -5.61
N ARG A 486 -14.98 -1.16 -6.86
CA ARG A 486 -15.86 -0.64 -7.91
C ARG A 486 -17.34 -0.92 -7.62
N GLU A 487 -17.67 -2.11 -7.12
CA GLU A 487 -19.03 -2.44 -6.67
C GLU A 487 -19.50 -1.48 -5.58
N MET A 488 -18.61 -1.13 -4.64
CA MET A 488 -18.90 -0.21 -3.55
C MET A 488 -19.16 1.23 -4.03
N LEU A 489 -18.46 1.69 -5.08
CA LEU A 489 -18.77 2.96 -5.76
C LEU A 489 -20.19 2.96 -6.35
N ASN A 490 -20.57 1.86 -7.00
CA ASN A 490 -21.91 1.73 -7.60
C ASN A 490 -22.99 1.69 -6.51
N GLU A 491 -22.76 0.96 -5.41
CA GLU A 491 -23.68 0.93 -4.26
C GLU A 491 -23.85 2.32 -3.64
N MET A 492 -22.75 3.07 -3.48
CA MET A 492 -22.76 4.44 -2.99
C MET A 492 -23.68 5.33 -3.84
N ALA A 493 -23.58 5.23 -5.17
CA ALA A 493 -24.45 5.96 -6.09
C ALA A 493 -25.93 5.53 -6.00
N ILE A 494 -26.20 4.23 -5.85
CA ILE A 494 -27.57 3.68 -5.72
C ILE A 494 -28.24 4.16 -4.43
N LYS A 495 -27.49 4.26 -3.32
CA LYS A 495 -28.02 4.76 -2.03
C LYS A 495 -28.12 6.29 -1.95
N GLY A 496 -27.89 7.00 -3.06
CA GLY A 496 -28.00 8.47 -3.10
C GLY A 496 -26.82 9.21 -2.49
N CYS A 497 -25.71 8.53 -2.18
CA CYS A 497 -24.47 9.18 -1.79
C CYS A 497 -23.68 9.54 -3.04
N ASN A 498 -23.57 10.83 -3.38
CA ASN A 498 -22.82 11.24 -4.57
C ASN A 498 -21.31 11.07 -4.35
N PRO A 499 -20.60 10.28 -5.19
CA PRO A 499 -19.15 10.16 -5.12
C PRO A 499 -18.48 11.52 -5.24
N ASN A 500 -17.51 11.79 -4.36
CA ASN A 500 -16.75 13.03 -4.39
C ASN A 500 -15.35 12.80 -4.98
N MET A 501 -14.57 13.87 -5.13
CA MET A 501 -13.20 13.78 -5.66
C MET A 501 -12.33 12.80 -4.87
N ILE A 502 -12.52 12.70 -3.55
CA ILE A 502 -11.75 11.78 -2.69
C ILE A 502 -12.08 10.32 -3.02
N THR A 503 -13.36 10.01 -3.30
CA THR A 503 -13.81 8.67 -3.70
C THR A 503 -13.10 8.22 -4.98
N TYR A 504 -13.11 9.06 -6.01
CA TYR A 504 -12.45 8.77 -7.27
C TYR A 504 -10.92 8.73 -7.16
N THR A 505 -10.32 9.66 -6.41
CA THR A 505 -8.87 9.66 -6.16
C THR A 505 -8.42 8.39 -5.43
N THR A 506 -9.23 7.88 -4.51
CA THR A 506 -8.96 6.62 -3.78
C THR A 506 -8.96 5.42 -4.72
N LEU A 507 -9.91 5.37 -5.66
CA LEU A 507 -9.94 4.32 -6.69
C LEU A 507 -8.74 4.43 -7.62
N ILE A 508 -8.45 5.63 -8.13
CA ILE A 508 -7.27 5.88 -8.98
C ILE A 508 -6.00 5.42 -8.27
N ASP A 509 -5.78 5.83 -7.03
CA ASP A 509 -4.63 5.40 -6.23
C ASP A 509 -4.56 3.86 -6.07
N GLY A 510 -5.71 3.21 -5.86
CA GLY A 510 -5.83 1.75 -5.82
C GLY A 510 -5.41 1.08 -7.12
N TYR A 511 -5.99 1.48 -8.26
CA TYR A 511 -5.67 0.96 -9.58
C TYR A 511 -4.20 1.22 -9.95
N CYS A 512 -3.71 2.42 -9.65
CA CYS A 512 -2.33 2.85 -9.86
C CYS A 512 -1.31 2.01 -9.09
N LYS A 513 -1.60 1.65 -7.83
CA LYS A 513 -0.70 0.82 -7.00
C LYS A 513 -0.57 -0.62 -7.52
N GLU A 514 -1.62 -1.16 -8.13
CA GLU A 514 -1.61 -2.52 -8.70
C GLU A 514 -1.12 -2.54 -10.15
N GLY A 515 -0.88 -1.38 -10.77
CA GLY A 515 -0.42 -1.27 -12.17
C GLY A 515 -1.53 -1.39 -13.22
N ARG A 516 -2.81 -1.38 -12.81
CA ARG A 516 -3.97 -1.45 -13.71
C ARG A 516 -4.32 -0.07 -14.27
N LEU A 517 -3.43 0.47 -15.10
CA LEU A 517 -3.51 1.86 -15.58
C LEU A 517 -4.66 2.13 -16.56
N GLU A 518 -5.18 1.12 -17.24
CA GLU A 518 -6.33 1.25 -18.16
C GLU A 518 -7.60 1.60 -17.38
N GLU A 519 -7.90 0.85 -16.32
CA GLU A 519 -9.07 1.13 -15.48
C GLU A 519 -8.93 2.43 -14.69
N ALA A 520 -7.70 2.82 -14.34
CA ALA A 520 -7.43 4.15 -13.80
C ALA A 520 -7.78 5.25 -14.82
N HIS A 521 -7.54 5.00 -16.12
CA HIS A 521 -7.91 5.92 -17.20
C HIS A 521 -9.43 5.97 -17.43
N ASP A 522 -10.12 4.83 -17.37
CA ASP A 522 -11.59 4.79 -17.47
C ASP A 522 -12.24 5.61 -16.34
N VAL A 523 -11.68 5.52 -15.13
CA VAL A 523 -12.12 6.35 -14.00
C VAL A 523 -11.85 7.83 -14.26
N LEU A 524 -10.77 8.20 -14.93
CA LEU A 524 -10.49 9.59 -15.30
C LEU A 524 -11.48 10.14 -16.32
N GLU A 525 -11.83 9.36 -17.34
CA GLU A 525 -12.86 9.74 -18.30
C GLU A 525 -14.23 9.91 -17.62
N GLU A 526 -14.55 9.06 -16.64
CA GLU A 526 -15.74 9.20 -15.81
C GLU A 526 -15.74 10.51 -14.98
N ILE A 527 -14.57 10.94 -14.48
CA ILE A 527 -14.42 12.22 -13.77
C ILE A 527 -14.64 13.40 -14.73
N SER A 528 -14.07 13.33 -15.94
CA SER A 528 -14.21 14.37 -16.96
C SER A 528 -15.65 14.52 -17.45
N THR A 529 -16.38 13.42 -17.62
CA THR A 529 -17.81 13.45 -18.02
C THR A 529 -18.73 14.03 -16.93
N ARG A 530 -18.32 13.97 -15.66
CA ARG A 530 -19.07 14.55 -14.52
C ARG A 530 -18.69 16.01 -14.21
N ALA A 531 -17.89 16.65 -15.06
CA ALA A 531 -17.39 18.02 -14.89
C ALA A 531 -16.66 18.27 -13.56
N LEU A 532 -16.03 17.24 -13.00
CA LEU A 532 -15.19 17.34 -11.81
C LEU A 532 -13.73 17.54 -12.25
N SER A 533 -13.03 18.55 -11.71
CA SER A 533 -11.58 18.73 -11.97
C SER A 533 -10.74 18.00 -10.94
N LEU A 534 -9.78 17.19 -11.40
CA LEU A 534 -8.85 16.51 -10.50
C LEU A 534 -8.11 17.52 -9.63
N ASN A 535 -7.91 17.16 -8.36
CA ASN A 535 -7.05 17.93 -7.47
C ASN A 535 -5.58 17.55 -7.67
N THR A 536 -4.67 18.33 -7.07
CA THR A 536 -3.22 18.06 -7.07
C THR A 536 -2.88 16.62 -6.66
N LEU A 537 -3.60 16.05 -5.68
CA LEU A 537 -3.38 14.68 -5.20
C LEU A 537 -3.70 13.62 -6.27
N GLY A 538 -4.80 13.77 -7.01
CA GLY A 538 -5.20 12.86 -8.08
C GLY A 538 -4.18 12.84 -9.22
N TYR A 539 -3.74 14.02 -9.67
CA TYR A 539 -2.66 14.13 -10.64
C TYR A 539 -1.35 13.51 -10.15
N ASN A 540 -0.99 13.76 -8.89
CA ASN A 540 0.19 13.18 -8.25
C ASN A 540 0.17 11.65 -8.22
N CYS A 541 -0.97 11.04 -7.90
CA CYS A 541 -1.13 9.59 -7.92
C CYS A 541 -0.90 9.02 -9.32
N LEU A 542 -1.51 9.63 -10.35
CA LEU A 542 -1.35 9.20 -11.75
C LEU A 542 0.09 9.34 -12.24
N ILE A 543 0.69 10.51 -12.03
CA ILE A 543 2.08 10.78 -12.42
C ILE A 543 3.01 9.77 -11.74
N CYS A 544 2.87 9.55 -10.43
CA CYS A 544 3.65 8.56 -9.70
C CYS A 544 3.47 7.14 -10.25
N ALA A 545 2.24 6.76 -10.61
CA ALA A 545 1.92 5.45 -11.17
C ALA A 545 2.54 5.23 -12.55
N PHE A 546 2.36 6.19 -13.46
CA PHE A 546 2.97 6.15 -14.79
C PHE A 546 4.50 6.13 -14.70
N CYS A 547 5.09 6.89 -13.79
CA CYS A 547 6.53 6.86 -13.51
C CYS A 547 7.01 5.50 -12.96
N LYS A 548 6.22 4.82 -12.12
CA LYS A 548 6.56 3.48 -11.61
C LYS A 548 6.46 2.40 -12.69
N ASP A 549 5.46 2.47 -13.56
CA ASP A 549 5.24 1.55 -14.68
C ASP A 549 6.23 1.78 -15.85
N GLY A 550 6.96 2.90 -15.83
CA GLY A 550 7.95 3.24 -16.87
C GLY A 550 7.36 3.96 -18.08
N LYS A 551 6.08 4.33 -18.05
CA LYS A 551 5.38 5.11 -19.10
C LYS A 551 5.59 6.60 -18.90
N ILE A 552 6.85 7.05 -19.04
CA ILE A 552 7.27 8.42 -18.74
C ILE A 552 6.58 9.47 -19.62
N GLU A 553 6.34 9.18 -20.90
CA GLU A 553 5.68 10.10 -21.83
C GLU A 553 4.27 10.49 -21.34
N LYS A 554 3.48 9.50 -20.91
CA LYS A 554 2.15 9.73 -20.33
C LYS A 554 2.22 10.52 -19.02
N ALA A 555 3.26 10.29 -18.20
CA ALA A 555 3.46 11.06 -16.97
C ALA A 555 3.71 12.55 -17.25
N ILE A 556 4.51 12.87 -18.28
CA ILE A 556 4.76 14.25 -18.73
C ILE A 556 3.49 14.87 -19.33
N GLU A 557 2.69 14.10 -20.07
CA GLU A 557 1.40 14.55 -20.58
C GLU A 557 0.44 14.95 -19.44
N MET A 558 0.34 14.11 -18.40
CA MET A 558 -0.48 14.38 -17.23
C MET A 558 0.03 15.60 -16.44
N PHE A 559 1.35 15.78 -16.34
CA PHE A 559 1.94 16.99 -15.75
C PHE A 559 1.58 18.25 -16.56
N GLY A 560 1.62 18.18 -17.88
CA GLY A 560 1.17 19.27 -18.74
C GLY A 560 -0.33 19.58 -18.62
N LYS A 561 -1.18 18.56 -18.49
CA LYS A 561 -2.62 18.72 -18.22
C LYS A 561 -2.87 19.41 -16.88
N MET A 562 -2.15 19.00 -15.83
CA MET A 562 -2.21 19.60 -14.50
C MET A 562 -1.93 21.11 -14.54
N SER A 563 -0.89 21.55 -15.26
CA SER A 563 -0.58 22.98 -15.44
C SER A 563 -1.65 23.72 -16.26
N LYS A 564 -2.21 23.10 -17.30
CA LYS A 564 -3.25 23.70 -18.15
C LYS A 564 -4.58 23.90 -17.43
N GLU A 565 -4.93 22.99 -16.52
CA GLU A 565 -6.14 23.07 -15.70
C GLU A 565 -5.99 23.98 -14.47
N GLY A 566 -4.83 24.65 -14.33
CA GLY A 566 -4.58 25.60 -13.25
C GLY A 566 -4.23 24.96 -11.91
N CYS A 567 -3.95 23.64 -11.88
CA CYS A 567 -3.46 22.95 -10.69
C CYS A 567 -1.96 23.21 -10.53
N LYS A 568 -1.54 23.86 -9.45
CA LYS A 568 -0.13 24.11 -9.18
C LYS A 568 0.57 22.81 -8.77
N PRO A 569 1.67 22.42 -9.45
CA PRO A 569 2.52 21.31 -9.02
C PRO A 569 3.03 21.52 -7.61
N ASP A 570 3.14 20.44 -6.85
CA ASP A 570 3.78 20.45 -5.54
C ASP A 570 5.11 19.68 -5.59
N ILE A 571 5.81 19.66 -4.46
CA ILE A 571 7.08 18.95 -4.34
C ILE A 571 6.96 17.44 -4.64
N PHE A 572 5.78 16.85 -4.40
CA PHE A 572 5.55 15.44 -4.67
C PHE A 572 5.39 15.18 -6.18
N THR A 573 4.77 16.10 -6.92
CA THR A 573 4.68 16.06 -8.39
C THR A 573 6.08 15.98 -9.00
N PHE A 574 6.95 16.94 -8.64
CA PHE A 574 8.32 17.01 -9.15
C PHE A 574 9.15 15.80 -8.72
N ASN A 575 9.07 15.38 -7.45
CA ASN A 575 9.80 14.20 -6.97
C ASN A 575 9.37 12.92 -7.70
N SER A 576 8.08 12.77 -8.01
CA SER A 576 7.56 11.62 -8.76
C SER A 576 8.10 11.57 -10.19
N LEU A 577 8.12 12.73 -10.88
CA LEU A 577 8.70 12.84 -12.23
C LEU A 577 10.20 12.60 -12.23
N ILE A 578 10.95 13.24 -11.32
CA ILE A 578 12.39 13.04 -11.17
C ILE A 578 12.68 11.57 -10.91
N TYR A 579 11.96 10.91 -10.00
CA TYR A 579 12.11 9.49 -9.73
C TYR A 579 11.85 8.62 -10.97
N GLY A 580 10.78 8.89 -11.72
CA GLY A 580 10.44 8.18 -12.95
C GLY A 580 11.51 8.32 -14.03
N LEU A 581 11.95 9.56 -14.29
CA LEU A 581 13.00 9.89 -15.26
C LEU A 581 14.33 9.24 -14.89
N CYS A 582 14.71 9.31 -13.60
CA CYS A 582 15.89 8.63 -13.08
C CYS A 582 15.82 7.11 -13.25
N LYS A 583 14.64 6.49 -13.03
CA LYS A 583 14.43 5.05 -13.22
C LYS A 583 14.52 4.65 -14.69
N ALA A 584 14.00 5.47 -15.59
CA ALA A 584 14.10 5.28 -17.04
C ALA A 584 15.51 5.57 -17.60
N GLY A 585 16.44 6.05 -16.77
CA GLY A 585 17.80 6.38 -17.18
C GLY A 585 17.91 7.72 -17.91
N GLN A 586 16.90 8.57 -17.89
CA GLN A 586 16.91 9.91 -18.50
C GLN A 586 17.35 10.97 -17.48
N MET A 587 18.65 10.99 -17.15
CA MET A 587 19.20 11.84 -16.09
C MET A 587 19.20 13.34 -16.45
N GLU A 588 19.44 13.68 -17.70
CA GLU A 588 19.46 15.08 -18.16
C GLU A 588 18.09 15.73 -18.01
N GLU A 589 17.03 15.05 -18.44
CA GLU A 589 15.65 15.50 -18.25
C GLU A 589 15.26 15.57 -16.77
N ALA A 590 15.74 14.63 -15.93
CA ALA A 590 15.53 14.70 -14.48
C ALA A 590 16.17 15.96 -13.85
N LEU A 591 17.36 16.35 -14.30
CA LEU A 591 18.03 17.57 -13.87
C LEU A 591 17.34 18.85 -14.39
N ARG A 592 16.76 18.81 -15.59
CA ARG A 592 15.91 19.89 -16.11
C ARG A 592 14.65 20.07 -15.24
N VAL A 593 13.94 18.99 -14.94
CA VAL A 593 12.76 19.01 -14.05
C VAL A 593 13.14 19.51 -12.64
N TYR A 594 14.33 19.17 -12.15
CA TYR A 594 14.88 19.72 -10.91
C TYR A 594 15.15 21.24 -10.98
N GLN A 595 15.60 21.76 -12.13
CA GLN A 595 15.75 23.21 -12.36
C GLN A 595 14.40 23.91 -12.46
N ASP A 596 13.44 23.31 -13.17
CA ASP A 596 12.08 23.83 -13.33
C ASP A 596 11.37 23.97 -11.97
N MET A 597 11.61 23.05 -11.05
CA MET A 597 11.10 23.13 -9.67
C MET A 597 11.49 24.45 -8.97
N PHE A 598 12.70 24.97 -9.22
CA PHE A 598 13.12 26.27 -8.65
C PHE A 598 12.50 27.46 -9.37
N LEU A 599 12.28 27.36 -10.68
CA LEU A 599 11.59 28.41 -11.45
C LEU A 599 10.14 28.58 -11.00
N GLU A 600 9.48 27.49 -10.61
CA GLU A 600 8.14 27.49 -10.02
C GLU A 600 8.12 27.89 -8.53
N GLY A 601 9.27 28.21 -7.93
CA GLY A 601 9.39 28.66 -6.54
C GLY A 601 9.26 27.55 -5.48
N ILE A 602 9.42 26.28 -5.86
CA ILE A 602 9.34 25.13 -4.95
C ILE A 602 10.73 24.80 -4.39
N ILE A 603 10.81 24.63 -3.07
CA ILE A 603 12.08 24.33 -2.38
C ILE A 603 12.28 22.82 -2.37
N ALA A 604 13.43 22.36 -2.87
CA ALA A 604 13.86 20.96 -2.81
C ALA A 604 13.90 20.45 -1.36
N ASN A 605 13.45 19.21 -1.14
CA ASN A 605 13.54 18.55 0.16
C ASN A 605 14.51 17.36 0.12
N GLU A 606 14.68 16.70 1.26
CA GLU A 606 15.52 15.51 1.41
C GLU A 606 15.20 14.43 0.36
N VAL A 607 13.91 14.21 0.06
CA VAL A 607 13.48 13.20 -0.92
C VAL A 607 13.96 13.55 -2.34
N THR A 608 13.94 14.82 -2.72
CA THR A 608 14.43 15.28 -4.04
C THR A 608 15.91 14.97 -4.20
N TYR A 609 16.74 15.41 -3.24
CA TYR A 609 18.18 15.18 -3.25
C TYR A 609 18.51 13.69 -3.20
N ASN A 610 17.87 12.92 -2.32
CA ASN A 610 18.11 11.48 -2.19
C ASN A 610 17.78 10.75 -3.49
N THR A 611 16.70 11.14 -4.18
CA THR A 611 16.31 10.54 -5.46
C THR A 611 17.38 10.79 -6.53
N LEU A 612 17.85 12.03 -6.68
CA LEU A 612 18.89 12.40 -7.63
C LEU A 612 20.25 11.78 -7.28
N ILE A 613 20.63 11.78 -6.00
CA ILE A 613 21.88 11.17 -5.52
C ILE A 613 21.85 9.66 -5.79
N HIS A 614 20.79 8.95 -5.41
CA HIS A 614 20.69 7.51 -5.69
C HIS A 614 20.70 7.18 -7.19
N ALA A 615 20.06 8.02 -8.02
CA ALA A 615 20.07 7.86 -9.47
C ALA A 615 21.48 8.05 -10.05
N SER A 616 22.18 9.11 -9.64
CA SER A 616 23.57 9.38 -10.01
C SER A 616 24.49 8.24 -9.62
N LEU A 617 24.35 7.72 -8.39
CA LEU A 617 25.14 6.60 -7.88
C LEU A 617 24.85 5.31 -8.66
N ARG A 618 23.59 5.02 -9.01
CA ARG A 618 23.25 3.85 -9.84
C ARG A 618 23.91 3.88 -11.22
N LYS A 619 24.11 5.08 -11.78
CA LYS A 619 24.81 5.30 -13.05
C LYS A 619 26.34 5.37 -12.94
N GLY A 620 26.91 5.27 -11.73
CA GLY A 620 28.35 5.38 -11.50
C GLY A 620 28.89 6.82 -11.59
N LEU A 621 28.03 7.84 -11.51
CA LEU A 621 28.43 9.24 -11.57
C LEU A 621 28.69 9.80 -10.16
N LEU A 622 29.74 9.31 -9.50
CA LEU A 622 30.04 9.66 -8.10
C LEU A 622 30.27 11.16 -7.90
N GLN A 623 30.94 11.84 -8.84
CA GLN A 623 31.25 13.27 -8.72
C GLN A 623 29.99 14.14 -8.69
N GLU A 624 28.99 13.83 -9.52
CA GLU A 624 27.71 14.55 -9.51
C GLU A 624 26.92 14.28 -8.23
N ALA A 625 26.97 13.05 -7.72
CA ALA A 625 26.35 12.71 -6.43
C ALA A 625 26.97 13.50 -5.26
N LEU A 626 28.30 13.67 -5.24
CA LEU A 626 28.99 14.48 -4.22
C LEU A 626 28.69 15.98 -4.34
N LYS A 627 28.54 16.51 -5.57
CA LYS A 627 28.08 17.90 -5.78
C LYS A 627 26.68 18.13 -5.22
N LEU A 628 25.74 17.22 -5.53
CA LEU A 628 24.36 17.28 -5.01
C LEU A 628 24.32 17.17 -3.49
N MET A 629 25.19 16.36 -2.89
CA MET A 629 25.33 16.25 -1.44
C MET A 629 25.81 17.57 -0.81
N ASN A 630 26.84 18.20 -1.38
CA ASN A 630 27.33 19.50 -0.87
C ASN A 630 26.27 20.60 -1.00
N GLU A 631 25.51 20.59 -2.09
CA GLU A 631 24.36 21.50 -2.29
C GLU A 631 23.27 21.26 -1.23
N MET A 632 22.95 19.99 -0.92
CA MET A 632 21.98 19.62 0.12
C MET A 632 22.39 20.17 1.50
N ILE A 633 23.68 20.05 1.85
CA ILE A 633 24.24 20.60 3.09
C ILE A 633 24.18 22.12 3.09
N PHE A 634 24.56 22.76 1.98
CA PHE A 634 24.55 24.23 1.85
C PHE A 634 23.15 24.83 2.04
N ARG A 635 22.11 24.11 1.60
CA ARG A 635 20.71 24.53 1.78
C ARG A 635 20.11 24.18 3.14
N GLY A 636 20.89 23.60 4.05
CA GLY A 636 20.47 23.27 5.41
C GLY A 636 19.60 22.00 5.51
N CYS A 637 19.58 21.15 4.48
CA CYS A 637 18.95 19.83 4.57
C CYS A 637 19.92 18.82 5.20
N PRO A 638 19.58 18.20 6.35
CA PRO A 638 20.45 17.24 7.00
C PRO A 638 20.56 15.95 6.20
N LEU A 639 21.76 15.36 6.14
CA LEU A 639 21.96 14.05 5.53
C LEU A 639 21.31 12.96 6.39
N ASP A 640 20.47 12.14 5.76
CA ASP A 640 19.80 11.01 6.40
C ASP A 640 20.60 9.70 6.25
N VAL A 641 20.16 8.66 6.97
CA VAL A 641 20.76 7.32 6.92
C VAL A 641 20.77 6.75 5.50
N ILE A 642 19.75 7.06 4.70
CA ILE A 642 19.59 6.53 3.34
C ILE A 642 20.64 7.11 2.39
N THR A 643 20.92 8.41 2.48
CA THR A 643 21.94 9.11 1.68
C THR A 643 23.34 8.59 1.99
N TYR A 644 23.70 8.50 3.27
CA TYR A 644 24.99 7.92 3.68
C TYR A 644 25.13 6.47 3.20
N ASN A 645 24.09 5.65 3.37
CA ASN A 645 24.11 4.25 2.92
C ASN A 645 24.29 4.15 1.40
N GLY A 646 23.65 5.02 0.63
CA GLY A 646 23.82 5.10 -0.82
C GLY A 646 25.27 5.39 -1.22
N LEU A 647 25.86 6.44 -0.64
CA LEU A 647 27.22 6.89 -0.93
C LEU A 647 28.27 5.86 -0.51
N ILE A 648 28.17 5.33 0.71
CA ILE A 648 29.05 4.29 1.24
C ILE A 648 28.98 3.05 0.32
N LYS A 649 27.79 2.65 -0.11
CA LYS A 649 27.62 1.50 -1.01
C LYS A 649 28.32 1.68 -2.35
N GLU A 650 28.25 2.87 -2.96
CA GLU A 650 28.89 3.12 -4.24
C GLU A 650 30.41 3.21 -4.11
N LEU A 651 30.91 3.91 -3.08
CA LEU A 651 32.33 3.94 -2.77
C LEU A 651 32.90 2.54 -2.49
N CYS A 652 32.14 1.67 -1.81
CA CYS A 652 32.51 0.28 -1.60
C CYS A 652 32.55 -0.54 -2.91
N LYS A 653 31.73 -0.20 -3.92
CA LYS A 653 31.79 -0.86 -5.25
C LYS A 653 32.98 -0.39 -6.07
N GLU A 654 33.29 0.90 -6.03
CA GLU A 654 34.47 1.48 -6.68
C GLU A 654 35.79 1.06 -6.01
N GLY A 655 35.72 0.44 -4.83
CA GLY A 655 36.88 -0.03 -4.07
C GLY A 655 37.50 1.03 -3.15
N ALA A 656 36.94 2.24 -3.09
CA ALA A 656 37.38 3.35 -2.24
C ALA A 656 36.93 3.17 -0.77
N ILE A 657 37.34 2.06 -0.14
CA ILE A 657 36.90 1.64 1.20
C ILE A 657 37.27 2.68 2.28
N GLU A 658 38.45 3.28 2.23
CA GLU A 658 38.88 4.26 3.25
C GLU A 658 37.96 5.49 3.29
N LYS A 659 37.49 5.96 2.12
CA LYS A 659 36.51 7.05 2.03
C LYS A 659 35.15 6.61 2.57
N ALA A 660 34.76 5.37 2.34
CA ALA A 660 33.52 4.80 2.87
C ALA A 660 33.55 4.67 4.41
N GLU A 661 34.67 4.25 5.00
CA GLU A 661 34.88 4.23 6.46
C GLU A 661 34.89 5.64 7.06
N GLY A 662 35.46 6.62 6.34
CA GLY A 662 35.40 8.04 6.69
C GLY A 662 33.97 8.58 6.77
N LEU A 663 33.16 8.34 5.73
CA LEU A 663 31.75 8.73 5.73
C LEU A 663 30.91 8.03 6.82
N PHE A 664 31.20 6.75 7.09
CA PHE A 664 30.53 6.03 8.19
C PHE A 664 30.88 6.65 9.56
N SER A 665 32.13 7.07 9.74
CA SER A 665 32.58 7.74 10.97
C SER A 665 31.96 9.13 11.11
N GLU A 666 31.86 9.89 10.02
CA GLU A 666 31.17 11.18 9.98
C GLU A 666 29.68 11.04 10.34
N MET A 667 29.00 10.03 9.80
CA MET A 667 27.60 9.70 10.13
C MET A 667 27.43 9.51 11.66
N THR A 668 28.31 8.72 12.28
CA THR A 668 28.26 8.54 13.75
C THR A 668 28.63 9.81 14.53
N GLY A 669 29.59 10.60 14.05
CA GLY A 669 30.03 11.83 14.70
C GLY A 669 28.98 12.95 14.68
N LYS A 670 28.14 12.99 13.63
CA LYS A 670 27.01 13.93 13.51
C LYS A 670 25.75 13.48 14.26
N GLY A 671 25.81 12.38 15.01
CA GLY A 671 24.68 11.86 15.79
C GLY A 671 23.62 11.12 14.97
N VAL A 672 23.91 10.74 13.72
CA VAL A 672 23.01 9.92 12.91
C VAL A 672 23.22 8.45 13.27
N ILE A 673 22.20 7.80 13.83
CA ILE A 673 22.28 6.42 14.33
C ILE A 673 22.33 5.43 13.15
N PRO A 674 23.41 4.65 12.97
CA PRO A 674 23.48 3.62 11.94
C PRO A 674 22.49 2.48 12.21
N ASN A 675 22.01 1.85 11.14
CA ASN A 675 21.19 0.64 11.22
C ASN A 675 21.95 -0.60 10.70
N ASN A 676 21.33 -1.78 10.80
CA ASN A 676 21.92 -3.03 10.29
C ASN A 676 22.29 -2.94 8.80
N ILE A 677 21.49 -2.22 8.00
CA ILE A 677 21.76 -2.05 6.56
C ILE A 677 23.04 -1.26 6.34
N SER A 678 23.26 -0.16 7.08
CA SER A 678 24.49 0.64 7.03
C SER A 678 25.72 -0.21 7.30
N CYS A 679 25.67 -1.02 8.36
CA CYS A 679 26.76 -1.90 8.75
C CYS A 679 27.01 -3.01 7.71
N ASN A 680 25.94 -3.63 7.21
CA ASN A 680 26.01 -4.69 6.20
C ASN A 680 26.63 -4.22 4.89
N ILE A 681 26.36 -2.98 4.47
CA ILE A 681 26.97 -2.38 3.28
C ILE A 681 28.49 -2.30 3.43
N LEU A 682 28.98 -1.82 4.59
CA LEU A 682 30.40 -1.70 4.85
C LEU A 682 31.08 -3.07 4.99
N VAL A 683 30.47 -4.01 5.71
CA VAL A 683 30.94 -5.41 5.83
C VAL A 683 31.06 -6.05 4.44
N ASN A 684 30.04 -5.91 3.59
CA ASN A 684 30.06 -6.43 2.23
C ASN A 684 31.15 -5.76 1.39
N GLY A 685 31.32 -4.45 1.51
CA GLY A 685 32.40 -3.69 0.87
C GLY A 685 33.79 -4.21 1.25
N LEU A 686 34.07 -4.35 2.55
CA LEU A 686 35.32 -4.89 3.08
C LEU A 686 35.57 -6.34 2.60
N CYS A 687 34.53 -7.16 2.56
CA CYS A 687 34.60 -8.53 2.06
C CYS A 687 34.88 -8.60 0.56
N ARG A 688 34.35 -7.66 -0.24
CA ARG A 688 34.59 -7.60 -1.70
C ARG A 688 36.02 -7.20 -2.05
N THR A 689 36.65 -6.36 -1.25
CA THR A 689 38.03 -5.92 -1.43
C THR A 689 39.05 -6.89 -0.82
N GLY A 690 38.60 -8.01 -0.23
CA GLY A 690 39.46 -9.02 0.38
C GLY A 690 39.92 -8.68 1.81
N ARG A 691 39.50 -7.56 2.39
CA ARG A 691 39.81 -7.14 3.77
C ARG A 691 38.89 -7.80 4.81
N VAL A 692 38.81 -9.14 4.75
CA VAL A 692 37.84 -9.93 5.52
C VAL A 692 38.10 -9.89 7.04
N GLN A 693 39.35 -9.73 7.45
CA GLN A 693 39.73 -9.56 8.85
C GLN A 693 39.19 -8.26 9.45
N ASP A 694 39.20 -7.17 8.68
CA ASP A 694 38.64 -5.89 9.11
C ASP A 694 37.11 -5.94 9.14
N ALA A 695 36.49 -6.68 8.21
CA ALA A 695 35.06 -6.96 8.25
C ALA A 695 34.65 -7.70 9.55
N SER A 696 35.45 -8.69 9.97
CA SER A 696 35.22 -9.44 11.20
C SER A 696 35.37 -8.57 12.46
N LYS A 697 36.35 -7.66 12.49
CA LYS A 697 36.47 -6.64 13.55
C LYS A 697 35.28 -5.69 13.57
N PHE A 698 34.79 -5.29 12.40
CA PHE A 698 33.66 -4.38 12.28
C PHE A 698 32.35 -5.01 12.79
N ILE A 699 32.12 -6.31 12.57
CA ILE A 699 30.96 -7.03 13.12
C ILE A 699 30.99 -7.01 14.66
N ARG A 700 32.16 -7.16 15.29
CA ARG A 700 32.27 -7.01 16.75
C ARG A 700 31.95 -5.58 17.21
N ARG A 701 32.34 -4.57 16.43
CA ARG A 701 31.99 -3.17 16.68
C ARG A 701 30.48 -2.94 16.56
N MET A 702 29.78 -3.66 15.68
CA MET A 702 28.32 -3.59 15.52
C MET A 702 27.61 -3.97 16.83
N THR A 703 28.06 -5.02 17.51
CA THR A 703 27.54 -5.42 18.84
C THR A 703 27.73 -4.31 19.88
N ASN A 704 28.88 -3.63 19.86
CA ASN A 704 29.17 -2.52 20.77
C ASN A 704 28.30 -1.27 20.51
N LEU A 705 27.78 -1.12 19.30
CA LEU A 705 26.82 -0.06 18.94
C LEU A 705 25.37 -0.41 19.35
N GLY A 706 25.15 -1.56 19.99
CA GLY A 706 23.82 -2.03 20.38
C GLY A 706 23.02 -2.65 19.23
N LEU A 707 23.68 -2.95 18.09
CA LEU A 707 23.06 -3.59 16.93
C LEU A 707 23.35 -5.09 16.94
N THR A 708 22.34 -5.91 16.67
CA THR A 708 22.49 -7.37 16.52
C THR A 708 22.76 -7.72 15.06
N PRO A 709 23.92 -8.33 14.73
CA PRO A 709 24.19 -8.82 13.38
C PRO A 709 23.09 -9.76 12.89
N ASP A 710 22.71 -9.63 11.62
CA ASP A 710 21.68 -10.46 11.00
C ASP A 710 22.30 -11.49 10.04
N ILE A 711 21.46 -12.37 9.49
CA ILE A 711 21.92 -13.39 8.55
C ILE A 711 22.57 -12.78 7.30
N VAL A 712 22.19 -11.56 6.91
CA VAL A 712 22.76 -10.85 5.76
C VAL A 712 24.20 -10.38 6.06
N THR A 713 24.48 -9.97 7.29
CA THR A 713 25.82 -9.64 7.78
C THR A 713 26.75 -10.86 7.60
N TYR A 714 26.35 -12.00 8.15
CA TYR A 714 27.15 -13.21 8.12
C TYR A 714 27.23 -13.84 6.74
N ASN A 715 26.17 -13.78 5.93
CA ASN A 715 26.21 -14.20 4.51
C ASN A 715 27.24 -13.38 3.71
N SER A 716 27.33 -12.07 3.98
CA SER A 716 28.34 -11.21 3.34
C SER A 716 29.77 -11.62 3.74
N LEU A 717 29.96 -11.97 5.02
CA LEU A 717 31.25 -12.45 5.55
C LEU A 717 31.62 -13.83 4.99
N ILE A 718 30.71 -14.80 5.00
CA ILE A 718 30.87 -16.14 4.43
C ILE A 718 31.27 -16.03 2.95
N ASN A 719 30.57 -15.20 2.16
CA ASN A 719 30.91 -14.97 0.77
C ASN A 719 32.31 -14.34 0.59
N GLY A 720 32.71 -13.43 1.49
CA GLY A 720 34.05 -12.83 1.51
C GLY A 720 35.16 -13.83 1.83
N LEU A 721 34.93 -14.69 2.83
CA LEU A 721 35.85 -15.77 3.21
C LEU A 721 36.02 -16.79 2.08
N CYS A 722 34.92 -17.21 1.44
CA CYS A 722 35.01 -18.11 0.30
C CYS A 722 35.79 -17.48 -0.87
N LYS A 723 35.57 -16.20 -1.17
CA LYS A 723 36.32 -15.47 -2.22
C LYS A 723 37.82 -15.40 -1.97
N THR A 724 38.23 -15.36 -0.71
CA THR A 724 39.65 -15.28 -0.32
C THR A 724 40.27 -16.66 -0.09
N GLY A 725 39.54 -17.75 -0.38
CA GLY A 725 40.00 -19.14 -0.21
C GLY A 725 39.89 -19.68 1.23
N HIS A 726 39.34 -18.93 2.17
CA HIS A 726 39.23 -19.30 3.59
C HIS A 726 37.93 -20.08 3.87
N ILE A 727 37.67 -21.15 3.10
CA ILE A 727 36.40 -21.89 3.11
C ILE A 727 36.14 -22.57 4.47
N ARG A 728 37.18 -23.06 5.14
CA ARG A 728 37.06 -23.69 6.47
C ARG A 728 36.55 -22.72 7.53
N GLU A 729 37.00 -21.46 7.51
CA GLU A 729 36.49 -20.42 8.41
C GLU A 729 35.02 -20.09 8.10
N ALA A 730 34.63 -20.13 6.83
CA ALA A 730 33.24 -19.91 6.42
C ALA A 730 32.28 -21.00 6.95
N ILE A 731 32.71 -22.27 6.97
CA ILE A 731 31.94 -23.39 7.56
C ILE A 731 31.85 -23.23 9.08
N ASN A 732 32.94 -22.85 9.74
CA ASN A 732 32.92 -22.62 11.19
C ASN A 732 31.93 -21.50 11.58
N ILE A 733 31.82 -20.45 10.75
CA ILE A 733 30.81 -19.40 10.95
C ILE A 733 29.39 -19.95 10.75
N LEU A 734 29.17 -20.84 9.78
CA LEU A 734 27.87 -21.51 9.59
C LEU A 734 27.43 -22.28 10.85
N ASP A 735 28.37 -22.97 11.49
CA ASP A 735 28.09 -23.72 12.72
C ASP A 735 27.86 -22.78 13.92
N ASN A 736 28.63 -21.70 14.02
CA ASN A 736 28.45 -20.67 15.05
C ASN A 736 27.10 -19.93 14.93
N LEU A 737 26.58 -19.74 13.72
CA LEU A 737 25.25 -19.14 13.49
C LEU A 737 24.13 -19.93 14.19
N GLN A 738 24.19 -21.26 14.12
CA GLN A 738 23.21 -22.13 14.78
C GLN A 738 23.29 -22.03 16.32
N ILE A 739 24.49 -21.85 16.86
CA ILE A 739 24.73 -21.70 18.30
C ILE A 739 24.23 -20.34 18.80
N GLU A 740 24.39 -19.27 18.01
CA GLU A 740 23.89 -17.92 18.32
C GLU A 740 22.36 -17.77 18.14
N GLY A 741 21.67 -18.82 17.66
CA GLY A 741 20.22 -18.81 17.44
C GLY A 741 19.80 -18.10 16.15
N ILE A 742 20.73 -17.88 15.21
CA ILE A 742 20.48 -17.28 13.90
C ILE A 742 20.38 -18.41 12.86
N PHE A 743 19.21 -18.58 12.26
CA PHE A 743 18.98 -19.67 11.30
C PHE A 743 19.54 -19.34 9.91
N PRO A 744 20.44 -20.19 9.36
CA PRO A 744 20.93 -20.02 7.99
C PRO A 744 19.83 -20.14 6.95
N ASP A 745 19.87 -19.28 5.93
CA ASP A 745 18.85 -19.23 4.87
C ASP A 745 19.32 -19.93 3.59
N THR A 746 18.44 -20.02 2.59
CA THR A 746 18.78 -20.59 1.28
C THR A 746 19.95 -19.87 0.63
N ILE A 747 20.17 -18.58 0.92
CA ILE A 747 21.28 -17.79 0.36
C ILE A 747 22.61 -18.22 0.99
N THR A 748 22.64 -18.50 2.30
CA THR A 748 23.83 -19.01 3.01
C THR A 748 24.31 -20.32 2.37
N TYR A 749 23.41 -21.31 2.26
CA TYR A 749 23.75 -22.62 1.69
C TYR A 749 24.11 -22.52 0.21
N ASN A 750 23.36 -21.74 -0.60
CA ASN A 750 23.67 -21.56 -2.02
C ASN A 750 25.05 -20.91 -2.23
N THR A 751 25.45 -19.99 -1.34
CA THR A 751 26.76 -19.34 -1.41
C THR A 751 27.85 -20.37 -1.17
N LEU A 752 27.75 -21.18 -0.12
CA LEU A 752 28.73 -22.22 0.18
C LEU A 752 28.76 -23.32 -0.89
N ILE A 753 27.60 -23.88 -1.27
CA ILE A 753 27.48 -24.89 -2.33
C ILE A 753 28.11 -24.37 -3.63
N GLY A 754 27.77 -23.16 -4.05
CA GLY A 754 28.33 -22.58 -5.28
C GLY A 754 29.84 -22.38 -5.24
N TRP A 755 30.43 -22.07 -4.08
CA TRP A 755 31.88 -21.97 -3.93
C TRP A 755 32.57 -23.35 -3.86
N HIS A 756 32.01 -24.32 -3.14
CA HIS A 756 32.51 -25.69 -3.13
C HIS A 756 32.45 -26.35 -4.51
N CYS A 757 31.39 -26.08 -5.28
CA CYS A 757 31.30 -26.47 -6.68
C CYS A 757 32.45 -25.86 -7.50
N LYS A 758 32.73 -24.55 -7.36
CA LYS A 758 33.83 -23.88 -8.09
C LYS A 758 35.22 -24.43 -7.79
N GLU A 759 35.44 -24.90 -6.58
CA GLU A 759 36.69 -25.55 -6.16
C GLU A 759 36.75 -27.05 -6.54
N GLY A 760 35.70 -27.60 -7.16
CA GLY A 760 35.61 -29.00 -7.56
C GLY A 760 35.26 -29.97 -6.42
N LEU A 761 34.91 -29.48 -5.23
CA LEU A 761 34.57 -30.26 -4.04
C LEU A 761 33.09 -30.65 -4.03
N LEU A 762 32.70 -31.57 -4.93
CA LEU A 762 31.29 -31.97 -5.11
C LEU A 762 30.70 -32.71 -3.91
N GLU A 763 31.50 -33.51 -3.19
CA GLU A 763 31.05 -34.23 -2.00
C GLU A 763 30.64 -33.28 -0.88
N ASP A 764 31.46 -32.26 -0.61
CA ASP A 764 31.17 -31.21 0.37
C ASP A 764 29.93 -30.39 -0.04
N ALA A 765 29.77 -30.09 -1.34
CA ALA A 765 28.61 -29.40 -1.86
C ALA A 765 27.31 -30.22 -1.67
N ASN A 766 27.36 -31.53 -1.89
CA ASN A 766 26.24 -32.44 -1.65
C ASN A 766 25.92 -32.56 -0.15
N TRP A 767 26.94 -32.68 0.70
CA TRP A 767 26.76 -32.69 2.15
C TRP A 767 26.10 -31.40 2.65
N LEU A 768 26.52 -30.23 2.16
CA LEU A 768 25.91 -28.94 2.48
C LEU A 768 24.44 -28.85 2.02
N LEU A 769 24.10 -29.43 0.87
CA LEU A 769 22.72 -29.52 0.39
C LEU A 769 21.87 -30.39 1.32
N CYS A 770 22.36 -31.57 1.69
CA CYS A 770 21.68 -32.45 2.65
C CYS A 770 21.52 -31.79 4.03
N LYS A 771 22.54 -31.09 4.52
CA LYS A 771 22.50 -30.32 5.77
C LYS A 771 21.46 -29.20 5.71
N GLY A 772 21.37 -28.48 4.57
CA GLY A 772 20.35 -27.46 4.35
C GLY A 772 18.92 -28.01 4.39
N VAL A 773 18.68 -29.12 3.69
CA VAL A 773 17.37 -29.80 3.69
C VAL A 773 17.02 -30.33 5.07
N GLY A 774 17.97 -30.94 5.78
CA GLY A 774 17.78 -31.44 7.15
C GLY A 774 17.43 -30.32 8.15
N ASN A 775 17.88 -29.10 7.90
CA ASN A 775 17.56 -27.91 8.69
C ASN A 775 16.28 -27.18 8.23
N GLY A 776 15.49 -27.77 7.31
CA GLY A 776 14.22 -27.21 6.84
C GLY A 776 14.33 -26.17 5.73
N VAL A 777 15.51 -25.99 5.11
CA VAL A 777 15.71 -25.06 4.00
C VAL A 777 15.44 -25.76 2.67
N LEU A 778 14.40 -25.31 1.94
CA LEU A 778 14.06 -25.87 0.64
C LEU A 778 14.99 -25.32 -0.47
N PRO A 779 15.63 -26.19 -1.27
CA PRO A 779 16.38 -25.78 -2.44
C PRO A 779 15.49 -25.08 -3.47
N ASN A 780 15.98 -23.99 -4.06
CA ASN A 780 15.23 -23.23 -5.06
C ASN A 780 15.81 -23.43 -6.47
N ALA A 781 15.14 -22.88 -7.49
CA ALA A 781 15.61 -22.95 -8.88
C ALA A 781 17.05 -22.46 -9.06
N ARG A 782 17.50 -21.51 -8.22
CA ARG A 782 18.87 -21.00 -8.23
C ARG A 782 19.87 -22.04 -7.71
N THR A 783 19.53 -22.77 -6.65
CA THR A 783 20.34 -23.88 -6.11
C THR A 783 20.57 -24.96 -7.17
N TRP A 784 19.48 -25.37 -7.84
CA TRP A 784 19.56 -26.36 -8.91
C TRP A 784 20.31 -25.85 -10.14
N ASN A 785 20.13 -24.58 -10.53
CA ASN A 785 20.90 -23.97 -11.61
C ASN A 785 22.42 -23.94 -11.32
N ILE A 786 22.83 -23.65 -10.08
CA ILE A 786 24.25 -23.68 -9.69
C ILE A 786 24.82 -25.08 -9.87
N LEU A 787 24.13 -26.10 -9.36
CA LEU A 787 24.57 -27.50 -9.45
C LEU A 787 24.57 -28.00 -10.91
N THR A 788 23.48 -27.76 -11.65
CA THR A 788 23.36 -28.20 -13.06
C THR A 788 24.34 -27.52 -14.00
N ASN A 789 24.60 -26.22 -13.83
CA ASN A 789 25.60 -25.51 -14.64
C ASN A 789 27.00 -26.11 -14.45
N HIS A 790 27.37 -26.45 -13.21
CA HIS A 790 28.66 -27.08 -12.94
C HIS A 790 28.73 -28.54 -13.38
N VAL A 791 27.66 -29.31 -13.24
CA VAL A 791 27.57 -30.66 -13.81
C VAL A 791 27.76 -30.60 -15.34
N ASN A 792 27.18 -29.61 -16.02
CA ASN A 792 27.40 -29.41 -17.46
C ASN A 792 28.87 -29.06 -17.79
N GLU A 793 29.52 -28.22 -16.97
CA GLU A 793 30.94 -27.87 -17.14
C GLU A 793 31.86 -29.08 -16.94
N ILE A 794 31.54 -29.99 -16.02
CA ILE A 794 32.34 -31.18 -15.73
C ILE A 794 32.11 -32.29 -16.76
N PHE A 795 30.86 -32.56 -17.13
CA PHE A 795 30.51 -33.71 -17.99
C PHE A 795 30.32 -33.35 -19.47
N GLY A 796 30.32 -32.05 -19.83
CA GLY A 796 30.19 -31.56 -21.21
C GLY A 796 28.84 -31.85 -21.88
N LYS A 797 27.83 -32.26 -21.10
CA LYS A 797 26.50 -32.65 -21.59
C LYS A 797 25.43 -31.88 -20.82
N SER A 798 24.37 -31.46 -21.50
CA SER A 798 23.20 -30.86 -20.86
C SER A 798 22.38 -31.92 -20.10
N PRO A 799 21.78 -31.60 -18.94
CA PRO A 799 21.04 -32.57 -18.15
C PRO A 799 19.71 -32.85 -18.85
N SER A 800 19.34 -34.11 -18.97
CA SER A 800 18.07 -34.48 -19.61
C SER A 800 16.89 -33.96 -18.77
N LYS A 801 15.98 -33.23 -19.41
CA LYS A 801 14.75 -32.68 -18.79
C LYS A 801 13.48 -33.48 -19.14
N GLY A 802 13.62 -34.49 -20.00
CA GLY A 802 12.49 -35.23 -20.57
C GLY A 802 11.93 -36.33 -19.66
N VAL A 803 12.60 -36.64 -18.55
CA VAL A 803 12.19 -37.67 -17.60
C VAL A 803 12.08 -37.05 -16.22
N ASN A 804 10.95 -37.27 -15.55
CA ASN A 804 10.81 -36.87 -14.16
C ASN A 804 11.84 -37.67 -13.33
N PRO A 805 12.77 -37.02 -12.61
CA PRO A 805 13.80 -37.72 -11.85
C PRO A 805 13.22 -38.69 -10.82
N ASP A 806 12.05 -38.38 -10.25
CA ASP A 806 11.37 -39.25 -9.31
C ASP A 806 10.82 -40.50 -10.00
N GLU A 807 10.35 -40.41 -11.24
CA GLU A 807 9.91 -41.57 -12.03
C GLU A 807 11.08 -42.46 -12.41
N ALA A 808 12.21 -41.88 -12.84
CA ALA A 808 13.42 -42.64 -13.16
C ALA A 808 13.97 -43.40 -11.94
N VAL A 809 14.02 -42.73 -10.77
CA VAL A 809 14.46 -43.35 -9.51
C VAL A 809 13.45 -44.39 -9.02
N ALA A 810 12.14 -44.12 -9.11
CA ALA A 810 11.11 -45.08 -8.71
C ALA A 810 11.10 -46.33 -9.61
N MET A 811 11.24 -46.17 -10.92
CA MET A 811 11.38 -47.31 -11.85
C MET A 811 12.67 -48.08 -11.60
N GLY A 812 13.80 -47.37 -11.40
CA GLY A 812 15.08 -48.00 -11.05
C GLY A 812 14.97 -48.84 -9.78
N ALA A 813 14.40 -48.28 -8.72
CA ALA A 813 14.15 -48.96 -7.45
C ALA A 813 13.17 -50.14 -7.59
N ALA A 814 12.13 -50.01 -8.41
CA ALA A 814 11.17 -51.08 -8.68
C ALA A 814 11.80 -52.24 -9.46
N ILE A 815 12.61 -51.94 -10.48
CA ILE A 815 13.36 -52.94 -11.26
C ILE A 815 14.38 -53.65 -10.36
N GLN A 816 15.13 -52.90 -9.55
CA GLN A 816 16.07 -53.47 -8.59
C GLN A 816 15.36 -54.35 -7.56
N GLY A 817 14.20 -53.92 -7.06
CA GLY A 817 13.34 -54.71 -6.18
C GLY A 817 12.85 -56.00 -6.84
N GLY A 818 12.44 -55.95 -8.11
CA GLY A 818 12.03 -57.12 -8.89
C GLY A 818 13.17 -58.11 -9.18
N ILE A 819 14.37 -57.61 -9.45
CA ILE A 819 15.58 -58.43 -9.62
C ILE A 819 15.97 -59.10 -8.31
N LEU A 820 16.00 -58.35 -7.20
CA LEU A 820 16.34 -58.86 -5.86
C LEU A 820 15.31 -59.89 -5.36
N ARG A 821 14.03 -59.75 -5.74
CA ARG A 821 12.97 -60.71 -5.42
C ARG A 821 12.96 -61.95 -6.33
N GLY A 822 13.71 -61.91 -7.45
CA GLY A 822 13.79 -62.99 -8.43
C GLY A 822 12.64 -63.03 -9.45
N ASP A 823 11.78 -62.00 -9.45
CA ASP A 823 10.63 -61.87 -10.35
C ASP A 823 11.05 -61.48 -11.78
N VAL A 824 12.19 -60.80 -11.93
CA VAL A 824 12.76 -60.40 -13.21
C VAL A 824 14.13 -61.06 -13.38
N LYS A 825 14.23 -62.06 -14.26
CA LYS A 825 15.45 -62.85 -14.47
C LYS A 825 16.37 -62.31 -15.57
N GLU A 826 15.80 -61.70 -16.61
CA GLU A 826 16.55 -61.11 -17.73
C GLU A 826 15.87 -59.82 -18.17
N LEU A 827 16.61 -58.71 -18.12
CA LEU A 827 16.16 -57.41 -18.61
C LEU A 827 16.54 -57.32 -20.09
N LEU A 828 15.58 -57.57 -20.98
CA LEU A 828 15.81 -57.42 -22.42
C LEU A 828 15.58 -55.96 -22.81
N LEU A 829 16.65 -55.23 -23.11
CA LEU A 829 16.56 -53.90 -23.70
C LEU A 829 16.14 -54.06 -25.16
N LEU A 830 14.92 -53.63 -25.48
CA LEU A 830 14.43 -53.58 -26.86
C LEU A 830 14.92 -52.28 -27.50
N ASP A 831 15.57 -52.41 -28.64
CA ASP A 831 16.04 -51.26 -29.42
C ASP A 831 14.90 -50.66 -30.25
N VAL A 832 15.10 -49.44 -30.77
CA VAL A 832 14.12 -48.72 -31.58
C VAL A 832 14.66 -48.33 -32.95
N THR A 833 13.79 -48.22 -33.96
CA THR A 833 14.18 -47.79 -35.30
C THR A 833 14.64 -46.32 -35.29
N PRO A 834 15.84 -45.98 -35.83
CA PRO A 834 16.36 -44.61 -35.79
C PRO A 834 15.64 -43.64 -36.75
N LEU A 835 15.13 -44.15 -37.88
CA LEU A 835 14.41 -43.39 -38.91
C LEU A 835 13.28 -44.25 -39.47
N SER A 836 12.29 -43.62 -40.10
CA SER A 836 11.19 -44.32 -40.75
C SER A 836 11.65 -45.12 -41.97
N LEU A 837 10.99 -46.27 -42.20
CA LEU A 837 11.24 -47.18 -43.32
C LEU A 837 9.99 -47.27 -44.20
N GLY A 838 10.20 -47.34 -45.51
CA GLY A 838 9.11 -47.34 -46.48
C GLY A 838 9.55 -47.67 -47.89
N ILE A 839 8.63 -47.46 -48.84
CA ILE A 839 8.87 -47.71 -50.27
C ILE A 839 8.52 -46.51 -51.14
N GLU A 840 9.08 -46.47 -52.35
CA GLU A 840 8.69 -45.51 -53.39
C GLU A 840 7.39 -45.94 -54.07
N THR A 841 6.38 -45.07 -54.06
CA THR A 841 5.12 -45.24 -54.79
C THR A 841 5.07 -44.33 -56.03
N LEU A 842 4.06 -44.53 -56.88
CA LEU A 842 3.91 -43.81 -58.15
C LEU A 842 3.95 -42.29 -57.94
N GLY A 843 4.75 -41.61 -58.77
CA GLY A 843 5.03 -40.17 -58.63
C GLY A 843 6.23 -39.83 -57.75
N GLY A 844 6.97 -40.82 -57.25
CA GLY A 844 8.19 -40.58 -56.47
C GLY A 844 7.93 -40.19 -55.01
N ILE A 845 6.76 -40.57 -54.48
CA ILE A 845 6.38 -40.34 -53.08
C ILE A 845 6.96 -41.45 -52.19
N PHE A 846 7.42 -41.09 -51.01
CA PHE A 846 7.85 -42.04 -49.99
C PHE A 846 6.68 -42.44 -49.10
N THR A 847 6.24 -43.69 -49.22
CA THR A 847 5.18 -44.25 -48.37
C THR A 847 5.82 -44.99 -47.18
N ARG A 848 5.64 -44.44 -45.98
CA ARG A 848 6.17 -44.99 -44.72
C ARG A 848 5.35 -46.20 -44.26
N LEU A 849 6.01 -47.32 -43.98
CA LEU A 849 5.38 -48.52 -43.40
C LEU A 849 5.75 -48.72 -41.92
N ILE A 850 6.95 -48.31 -41.52
CA ILE A 850 7.42 -48.35 -40.13
C ILE A 850 7.91 -46.95 -39.77
N ASN A 851 7.38 -46.38 -38.69
CA ASN A 851 7.74 -45.05 -38.22
C ASN A 851 9.05 -45.08 -37.40
N ARG A 852 9.71 -43.92 -37.29
CA ARG A 852 10.82 -43.74 -36.32
C ARG A 852 10.39 -44.10 -34.90
N ASN A 853 11.35 -44.53 -34.09
CA ASN A 853 11.18 -44.95 -32.70
C ASN A 853 10.22 -46.15 -32.51
N THR A 854 10.01 -46.96 -33.54
CA THR A 854 9.24 -48.22 -33.40
C THR A 854 10.13 -49.26 -32.72
N THR A 855 9.61 -49.94 -31.71
CA THR A 855 10.33 -51.01 -31.00
C THR A 855 10.61 -52.20 -31.92
N ILE A 856 11.82 -52.74 -31.85
CA ILE A 856 12.28 -53.90 -32.62
C ILE A 856 12.33 -55.12 -31.67
N PRO A 857 11.86 -56.33 -32.06
CA PRO A 857 11.40 -56.75 -33.39
C PRO A 857 9.98 -56.29 -33.76
N THR A 858 9.75 -56.01 -35.05
CA THR A 858 8.45 -55.57 -35.57
C THR A 858 8.20 -56.04 -36.99
N LYS A 859 6.93 -56.26 -37.34
CA LYS A 859 6.49 -56.71 -38.67
C LYS A 859 5.29 -55.89 -39.15
N LYS A 860 5.37 -55.34 -40.36
CA LYS A 860 4.31 -54.53 -40.99
C LYS A 860 4.13 -54.90 -42.46
N SER A 861 2.88 -54.99 -42.91
CA SER A 861 2.53 -55.33 -44.30
C SER A 861 1.49 -54.38 -44.86
N GLN A 862 1.62 -54.01 -46.13
CA GLN A 862 0.65 -53.17 -46.85
C GLN A 862 0.46 -53.67 -48.28
N VAL A 863 -0.76 -53.58 -48.81
CA VAL A 863 -1.10 -54.04 -50.17
C VAL A 863 -1.09 -52.85 -51.13
N PHE A 864 -0.40 -53.02 -52.26
CA PHE A 864 -0.26 -52.08 -53.36
C PHE A 864 -0.80 -52.71 -54.66
N SER A 865 -0.89 -51.93 -55.74
CA SER A 865 -1.33 -52.40 -57.05
C SER A 865 -0.40 -51.92 -58.18
N THR A 866 -0.52 -52.53 -59.36
CA THR A 866 0.18 -52.08 -60.59
C THR A 866 -0.27 -50.68 -61.03
N ALA A 867 0.68 -49.96 -61.59
CA ALA A 867 0.56 -48.59 -62.08
C ALA A 867 0.05 -48.49 -63.52
N ALA A 868 0.30 -49.52 -64.34
CA ALA A 868 -0.04 -49.55 -65.75
C ALA A 868 -0.81 -50.81 -66.14
N ASP A 869 -1.59 -50.71 -67.21
CA ASP A 869 -2.31 -51.85 -67.80
C ASP A 869 -1.32 -52.89 -68.33
N ASN A 870 -1.63 -54.17 -68.12
CA ASN A 870 -0.80 -55.30 -68.53
C ASN A 870 0.63 -55.28 -67.98
N GLN A 871 0.85 -54.59 -66.85
CA GLN A 871 2.14 -54.56 -66.17
C GLN A 871 2.47 -55.93 -65.57
N THR A 872 3.43 -56.62 -66.18
CA THR A 872 3.86 -57.98 -65.78
C THR A 872 5.00 -57.98 -64.76
N GLN A 873 5.54 -56.81 -64.40
CA GLN A 873 6.63 -56.64 -63.44
C GLN A 873 6.45 -55.38 -62.58
N VAL A 874 6.77 -55.45 -61.29
CA VAL A 874 6.75 -54.30 -60.36
C VAL A 874 8.07 -54.18 -59.61
N GLY A 875 8.72 -53.03 -59.73
CA GLY A 875 9.93 -52.70 -58.97
C GLY A 875 9.59 -52.12 -57.60
N VAL A 876 10.16 -52.69 -56.53
CA VAL A 876 10.04 -52.21 -55.15
C VAL A 876 11.38 -51.61 -54.73
N ARG A 877 11.37 -50.32 -54.40
CA ARG A 877 12.54 -49.59 -53.88
C ARG A 877 12.34 -49.32 -52.40
N VAL A 878 13.23 -49.84 -51.57
CA VAL A 878 13.20 -49.74 -50.10
C VAL A 878 14.05 -48.56 -49.67
N LEU A 879 13.46 -47.65 -48.89
CA LEU A 879 14.04 -46.37 -48.50
C LEU A 879 13.98 -46.16 -46.98
N GLN A 880 14.93 -45.39 -46.45
CA GLN A 880 15.01 -44.95 -45.06
C GLN A 880 15.14 -43.42 -44.99
N GLY A 881 14.28 -42.76 -44.21
CA GLY A 881 14.33 -41.31 -44.02
C GLY A 881 13.00 -40.71 -43.57
N GLU A 882 12.98 -39.38 -43.39
CA GLU A 882 11.85 -38.62 -42.86
C GLU A 882 11.25 -37.63 -43.86
N ARG A 883 11.79 -37.48 -45.08
CA ARG A 883 11.21 -36.58 -46.10
C ARG A 883 10.06 -37.25 -46.84
N GLU A 884 9.12 -36.47 -47.38
CA GLU A 884 7.94 -37.05 -48.05
C GLU A 884 8.23 -37.55 -49.48
N MET A 885 9.27 -37.01 -50.12
CA MET A 885 9.69 -37.41 -51.47
C MET A 885 10.72 -38.54 -51.41
N ALA A 886 10.54 -39.58 -52.21
CA ALA A 886 11.41 -40.76 -52.23
C ALA A 886 12.86 -40.44 -52.62
N ALA A 887 13.06 -39.51 -53.57
CA ALA A 887 14.38 -39.12 -54.04
C ALA A 887 15.26 -38.45 -52.97
N ASP A 888 14.62 -37.88 -51.95
CA ASP A 888 15.27 -37.15 -50.87
C ASP A 888 15.56 -38.04 -49.64
N ASN A 889 15.23 -39.33 -49.72
CA ASN A 889 15.48 -40.33 -48.67
C ASN A 889 16.58 -41.32 -49.10
N LYS A 890 17.19 -42.02 -48.14
CA LYS A 890 18.30 -42.94 -48.38
C LYS A 890 17.79 -44.27 -48.95
N LEU A 891 18.26 -44.65 -50.13
CA LEU A 891 17.96 -45.96 -50.74
C LEU A 891 18.72 -47.07 -50.01
N LEU A 892 17.99 -48.08 -49.52
CA LEU A 892 18.55 -49.25 -48.85
C LEU A 892 18.69 -50.45 -49.80
N GLY A 893 17.79 -50.58 -50.77
CA GLY A 893 17.83 -51.66 -51.75
C GLY A 893 16.64 -51.62 -52.71
N ASN A 894 16.73 -52.37 -53.81
CA ASN A 894 15.66 -52.52 -54.78
C ASN A 894 15.57 -53.96 -55.30
N PHE A 895 14.37 -54.38 -55.69
CA PHE A 895 14.15 -55.67 -56.34
C PHE A 895 12.88 -55.60 -57.20
N GLU A 896 12.74 -56.54 -58.14
CA GLU A 896 11.61 -56.58 -59.07
C GLU A 896 10.81 -57.87 -58.88
N LEU A 897 9.48 -57.74 -58.68
CA LEU A 897 8.55 -58.85 -58.68
C LEU A 897 8.12 -59.12 -60.12
N MET A 898 8.56 -60.25 -60.67
CA MET A 898 8.33 -60.64 -62.07
C MET A 898 7.20 -61.67 -62.22
N GLY A 899 6.49 -61.60 -63.34
CA GLY A 899 5.53 -62.64 -63.75
C GLY A 899 4.13 -62.46 -63.19
N ILE A 900 3.71 -61.20 -63.01
CA ILE A 900 2.34 -60.81 -62.70
C ILE A 900 1.49 -61.03 -63.97
N PRO A 901 0.27 -61.62 -63.89
CA PRO A 901 -0.59 -61.80 -65.05
C PRO A 901 -0.96 -60.44 -65.68
N PRO A 902 -1.02 -60.32 -67.01
CA PRO A 902 -1.50 -59.10 -67.65
C PRO A 902 -2.93 -58.79 -67.21
N ALA A 903 -3.08 -57.73 -66.42
CA ALA A 903 -4.36 -57.26 -65.90
C ALA A 903 -4.43 -55.73 -66.00
N PRO A 904 -5.64 -55.14 -66.01
CA PRO A 904 -5.81 -53.69 -65.93
C PRO A 904 -5.14 -53.13 -64.68
N ARG A 905 -4.67 -51.87 -64.75
CA ARG A 905 -4.16 -51.14 -63.58
C ARG A 905 -5.17 -51.20 -62.43
N GLY A 906 -4.68 -51.26 -61.19
CA GLY A 906 -5.55 -51.31 -60.00
C GLY A 906 -6.03 -52.71 -59.58
N MET A 907 -5.92 -53.72 -60.44
CA MET A 907 -6.46 -55.07 -60.16
C MET A 907 -5.48 -56.03 -59.46
N PRO A 908 -4.17 -56.09 -59.82
CA PRO A 908 -3.20 -56.91 -59.10
C PRO A 908 -3.00 -56.43 -57.65
N GLN A 909 -2.97 -57.35 -56.69
CA GLN A 909 -2.76 -57.03 -55.27
C GLN A 909 -1.39 -57.52 -54.81
N ILE A 910 -0.46 -56.59 -54.62
CA ILE A 910 0.93 -56.86 -54.24
C ILE A 910 1.13 -56.48 -52.78
N GLU A 911 1.28 -57.48 -51.92
CA GLU A 911 1.55 -57.30 -50.50
C GLU A 911 3.04 -57.11 -50.25
N VAL A 912 3.43 -55.91 -49.79
CA VAL A 912 4.80 -55.61 -49.37
C VAL A 912 4.88 -55.72 -47.85
N THR A 913 5.78 -56.56 -47.36
CA THR A 913 5.99 -56.86 -45.94
C THR A 913 7.39 -56.46 -45.50
N PHE A 914 7.49 -55.65 -44.45
CA PHE A 914 8.71 -55.34 -43.72
C PHE A 914 8.75 -56.17 -42.45
N ASP A 915 9.83 -56.94 -42.28
CA ASP A 915 10.08 -57.79 -41.12
C ASP A 915 11.43 -57.42 -40.52
N ILE A 916 11.45 -56.84 -39.31
CA ILE A 916 12.66 -56.44 -38.60
C ILE A 916 12.86 -57.37 -37.42
N ASP A 917 13.94 -58.14 -37.44
CA ASP A 917 14.28 -59.09 -36.38
C ASP A 917 14.95 -58.40 -35.18
N ALA A 918 15.17 -59.14 -34.08
CA ALA A 918 15.80 -58.61 -32.87
C ALA A 918 17.26 -58.15 -33.07
N ASN A 919 17.89 -58.47 -34.21
CA ASN A 919 19.23 -58.02 -34.56
C ASN A 919 19.21 -56.77 -35.48
N GLY A 920 18.02 -56.20 -35.74
CA GLY A 920 17.85 -55.05 -36.63
C GLY A 920 18.08 -55.39 -38.12
N ILE A 921 17.99 -56.66 -38.52
CA ILE A 921 18.04 -57.09 -39.92
C ILE A 921 16.64 -56.88 -40.51
N VAL A 922 16.57 -56.10 -41.58
CA VAL A 922 15.31 -55.76 -42.25
C VAL A 922 15.14 -56.67 -43.47
N THR A 923 14.15 -57.56 -43.42
CA THR A 923 13.73 -58.33 -44.59
C THR A 923 12.49 -57.67 -45.19
N VAL A 924 12.56 -57.30 -46.47
CA VAL A 924 11.42 -56.77 -47.21
C VAL A 924 11.00 -57.77 -48.28
N SER A 925 9.76 -58.23 -48.24
CA SER A 925 9.19 -59.11 -49.27
C SER A 925 8.03 -58.46 -50.00
N ALA A 926 7.85 -58.76 -51.28
CA ALA A 926 6.69 -58.37 -52.07
C ALA A 926 6.07 -59.62 -52.68
N ARG A 927 4.77 -59.84 -52.41
CA ARG A 927 4.03 -61.03 -52.83
C ARG A 927 2.76 -60.65 -53.58
N ASP A 928 2.58 -61.18 -54.78
CA ASP A 928 1.30 -61.08 -55.49
C ASP A 928 0.29 -62.05 -54.86
N LYS A 929 -0.85 -61.52 -54.39
CA LYS A 929 -1.91 -62.33 -53.75
C LYS A 929 -2.61 -63.27 -54.73
N ALA A 930 -2.67 -62.95 -56.02
CA ALA A 930 -3.35 -63.77 -57.01
C ALA A 930 -2.50 -64.99 -57.44
N THR A 931 -1.22 -64.78 -57.73
CA THR A 931 -0.32 -65.87 -58.18
C THR A 931 0.51 -66.50 -57.07
N ALA A 932 0.49 -65.93 -55.86
CA ALA A 932 1.35 -66.29 -54.73
C ALA A 932 2.86 -66.20 -55.03
N LYS A 933 3.27 -65.58 -56.13
CA LYS A 933 4.68 -65.31 -56.43
C LYS A 933 5.22 -64.26 -55.47
N GLU A 934 6.38 -64.53 -54.89
CA GLU A 934 7.02 -63.67 -53.91
C GLU A 934 8.48 -63.44 -54.30
N GLN A 935 8.94 -62.21 -54.11
CA GLN A 935 10.33 -61.81 -54.20
C GLN A 935 10.69 -61.07 -52.92
N GLN A 936 11.90 -61.26 -52.40
CA GLN A 936 12.33 -60.60 -51.18
C GLN A 936 13.78 -60.13 -51.25
N ILE A 937 14.11 -59.15 -50.42
CA ILE A 937 15.46 -58.66 -50.18
C ILE A 937 15.74 -58.66 -48.67
N THR A 938 16.93 -59.10 -48.28
CA THR A 938 17.38 -59.01 -46.90
C THR A 938 18.44 -57.92 -46.80
N ILE A 939 18.10 -56.86 -46.07
CA ILE A 939 18.94 -55.70 -45.84
C ILE A 939 19.50 -55.87 -44.44
N LYS A 940 20.76 -56.29 -44.35
CA LYS A 940 21.49 -56.16 -43.09
C LYS A 940 21.60 -54.68 -42.79
N SER A 941 21.29 -54.26 -41.56
CA SER A 941 21.61 -52.91 -41.09
C SER A 941 23.12 -52.71 -41.22
N SER A 942 23.57 -52.22 -42.37
CA SER A 942 24.91 -51.71 -42.55
C SER A 942 24.96 -50.42 -41.75
N GLY A 943 25.56 -50.49 -40.58
CA GLY A 943 25.85 -49.31 -39.75
C GLY A 943 26.46 -48.21 -40.63
N GLY A 944 25.78 -47.06 -40.71
CA GLY A 944 26.17 -46.05 -41.68
C GLY A 944 25.36 -44.76 -41.65
N LEU A 945 24.73 -44.43 -40.53
CA LEU A 945 24.35 -43.06 -40.22
C LEU A 945 24.81 -42.78 -38.80
N SER A 946 25.71 -41.82 -38.64
CA SER A 946 26.07 -41.25 -37.33
C SER A 946 24.88 -40.51 -36.73
N ASP A 947 24.87 -40.33 -35.40
CA ASP A 947 23.84 -39.52 -34.73
C ASP A 947 23.74 -38.10 -35.31
N ASP A 948 24.86 -37.54 -35.78
CA ASP A 948 24.92 -36.24 -36.44
C ASP A 948 24.22 -36.24 -37.81
N GLU A 949 24.38 -37.32 -38.59
CA GLU A 949 23.71 -37.49 -39.88
C GLU A 949 22.21 -37.72 -39.70
N ILE A 950 21.80 -38.50 -38.70
CA ILE A 950 20.38 -38.68 -38.34
C ILE A 950 19.76 -37.33 -37.97
N ASN A 951 20.41 -36.58 -37.08
CA ASN A 951 19.94 -35.26 -36.65
C ASN A 951 19.91 -34.24 -37.80
N LYS A 952 20.82 -34.37 -38.78
CA LYS A 952 20.81 -33.55 -39.99
C LYS A 952 19.62 -33.89 -40.88
N MET A 953 19.35 -35.18 -41.15
CA MET A 953 18.21 -35.62 -41.96
C MET A 953 16.87 -35.22 -41.32
N VAL A 954 16.75 -35.28 -39.99
CA VAL A 954 15.55 -34.80 -39.28
C VAL A 954 15.37 -33.30 -39.41
N ARG A 955 16.45 -32.51 -39.20
CA ARG A 955 16.40 -31.05 -39.38
C ARG A 955 16.06 -30.64 -40.81
N GLU A 956 16.64 -31.31 -41.80
CA GLU A 956 16.33 -31.07 -43.22
C GLU A 956 14.87 -31.41 -43.55
N ALA A 957 14.31 -32.47 -42.96
CA ALA A 957 12.90 -32.80 -43.13
C ALA A 957 11.97 -31.73 -42.53
N GLU A 958 12.29 -31.19 -41.34
CA GLU A 958 11.50 -30.10 -40.73
C GLU A 958 11.57 -28.80 -41.54
N LEU A 959 12.77 -28.45 -42.05
CA LEU A 959 12.96 -27.26 -42.89
C LEU A 959 12.22 -27.33 -44.23
N HIS A 960 12.09 -28.54 -44.80
CA HIS A 960 11.47 -28.74 -46.11
C HIS A 960 10.03 -29.26 -46.07
N ALA A 961 9.44 -29.45 -44.87
CA ALA A 961 8.13 -30.04 -44.69
C ALA A 961 7.02 -29.36 -45.52
N GLN A 962 6.95 -28.03 -45.53
CA GLN A 962 5.91 -27.30 -46.26
C GLN A 962 6.02 -27.50 -47.78
N LYS A 963 7.25 -27.44 -48.32
CA LYS A 963 7.52 -27.62 -49.75
C LYS A 963 7.28 -29.06 -50.21
N ASP A 964 7.62 -30.02 -49.37
CA ASP A 964 7.40 -31.45 -49.64
C ASP A 964 5.90 -31.78 -49.65
N GLN A 965 5.14 -31.21 -48.70
CA GLN A 965 3.68 -31.35 -48.63
C GLN A 965 2.97 -30.79 -49.86
N GLU A 966 3.38 -29.62 -50.35
CA GLU A 966 2.82 -29.02 -51.57
C GLU A 966 3.06 -29.92 -52.79
N ARG A 967 4.29 -30.44 -52.96
CA ARG A 967 4.64 -31.36 -54.05
C ARG A 967 3.87 -32.66 -53.99
N LYS A 968 3.77 -33.27 -52.81
CA LYS A 968 2.99 -34.49 -52.58
C LYS A 968 1.53 -34.27 -52.97
N SER A 969 0.92 -33.17 -52.54
CA SER A 969 -0.48 -32.86 -52.85
C SER A 969 -0.73 -32.73 -54.36
N LEU A 970 0.20 -32.10 -55.10
CA LEU A 970 0.13 -31.97 -56.54
C LEU A 970 0.22 -33.33 -57.25
N ILE A 971 1.11 -34.21 -56.78
CA ILE A 971 1.31 -35.54 -57.36
C ILE A 971 0.10 -36.44 -57.09
N ASP A 972 -0.44 -36.42 -55.86
CA ASP A 972 -1.64 -37.17 -55.50
C ASP A 972 -2.83 -36.75 -56.37
N ILE A 973 -3.02 -35.44 -56.57
CA ILE A 973 -4.10 -34.91 -57.43
C ILE A 973 -3.92 -35.32 -58.89
N LYS A 974 -2.69 -35.28 -59.42
CA LYS A 974 -2.38 -35.76 -60.78
C LYS A 974 -2.70 -37.25 -60.94
N ASN A 975 -2.33 -38.07 -59.96
CA ASN A 975 -2.63 -39.49 -59.97
C ASN A 975 -4.15 -39.77 -59.94
N THR A 976 -4.92 -39.00 -59.15
CA THR A 976 -6.38 -39.07 -59.20
C THR A 976 -6.96 -38.59 -60.53
N ALA A 977 -6.39 -37.55 -61.14
CA ALA A 977 -6.80 -37.09 -62.46
C ALA A 977 -6.55 -38.14 -63.55
N ASP A 978 -5.38 -38.79 -63.56
CA ASP A 978 -5.07 -39.84 -64.54
C ASP A 978 -5.94 -41.10 -64.35
N THR A 979 -6.31 -41.42 -63.11
CA THR A 979 -7.21 -42.54 -62.79
C THR A 979 -8.63 -42.24 -63.25
N THR A 980 -9.13 -41.03 -62.98
CA THR A 980 -10.46 -40.60 -63.43
C THR A 980 -10.54 -40.50 -64.95
N ILE A 981 -9.56 -39.88 -65.63
CA ILE A 981 -9.49 -39.82 -67.09
C ILE A 981 -9.68 -41.23 -67.69
N TYR A 982 -8.95 -42.21 -67.18
CA TYR A 982 -9.05 -43.59 -67.67
C TYR A 982 -10.41 -44.23 -67.39
N SER A 983 -10.93 -44.08 -66.17
CA SER A 983 -12.25 -44.62 -65.82
C SER A 983 -13.34 -44.03 -66.72
N ILE A 984 -13.23 -42.74 -66.99
CA ILE A 984 -14.17 -42.00 -67.82
C ILE A 984 -14.05 -42.45 -69.28
N GLU A 985 -12.84 -42.57 -69.83
CA GLU A 985 -12.60 -43.04 -71.20
C GLU A 985 -13.10 -44.47 -71.42
N LYS A 986 -12.89 -45.35 -70.44
CA LYS A 986 -13.44 -46.70 -70.45
C LYS A 986 -14.97 -46.68 -70.46
N SER A 987 -15.58 -45.88 -69.59
CA SER A 987 -17.03 -45.72 -69.53
C SER A 987 -17.59 -45.13 -70.83
N LEU A 988 -16.93 -44.12 -71.39
CA LEU A 988 -17.31 -43.51 -72.66
C LEU A 988 -17.21 -44.51 -73.82
N GLY A 989 -16.18 -45.36 -73.83
CA GLY A 989 -16.02 -46.43 -74.82
C GLY A 989 -17.11 -47.50 -74.75
N GLU A 990 -17.54 -47.87 -73.55
CA GLU A 990 -18.59 -48.89 -73.33
C GLU A 990 -20.01 -48.38 -73.63
N TYR A 991 -20.27 -47.07 -73.42
CA TYR A 991 -21.61 -46.47 -73.56
C TYR A 991 -21.76 -45.53 -74.76
N ARG A 992 -20.76 -45.42 -75.65
CA ARG A 992 -20.73 -44.48 -76.78
C ARG A 992 -21.98 -44.54 -77.67
N ASP A 993 -22.51 -45.73 -77.90
CA ASP A 993 -23.65 -45.97 -78.78
C ASP A 993 -25.01 -45.69 -78.09
N LYS A 994 -25.02 -45.46 -76.77
CA LYS A 994 -26.24 -45.30 -75.95
C LYS A 994 -26.48 -43.87 -75.46
N ILE A 995 -25.55 -42.95 -75.72
CA ILE A 995 -25.65 -41.54 -75.32
C ILE A 995 -25.78 -40.64 -76.55
N PRO A 996 -26.48 -39.48 -76.45
CA PRO A 996 -26.52 -38.51 -77.53
C PRO A 996 -25.11 -38.02 -77.91
N ALA A 997 -24.86 -37.82 -79.21
CA ALA A 997 -23.56 -37.40 -79.72
C ALA A 997 -23.08 -36.06 -79.09
N GLU A 998 -24.01 -35.17 -78.72
CA GLU A 998 -23.70 -33.91 -78.02
C GLU A 998 -23.15 -34.12 -76.60
N VAL A 999 -23.61 -35.14 -75.88
CA VAL A 999 -23.13 -35.46 -74.52
C VAL A 999 -21.78 -36.16 -74.59
N ALA A 1000 -21.56 -37.01 -75.60
CA ALA A 1000 -20.28 -37.66 -75.82
C ALA A 1000 -19.17 -36.64 -76.14
N THR A 1001 -19.44 -35.63 -76.98
CA THR A 1001 -18.46 -34.58 -77.31
C THR A 1001 -18.19 -33.64 -76.14
N GLU A 1002 -19.19 -33.35 -75.30
CA GLU A 1002 -19.00 -32.57 -74.06
C GLU A 1002 -18.06 -33.30 -73.08
N ILE A 1003 -18.20 -34.61 -72.93
CA ILE A 1003 -17.35 -35.44 -72.07
C ILE A 1003 -15.93 -35.57 -72.66
N GLU A 1004 -15.79 -35.81 -73.97
CA GLU A 1004 -14.48 -35.82 -74.64
C GLU A 1004 -13.75 -34.47 -74.50
N SER A 1005 -14.49 -33.34 -74.59
CA SER A 1005 -13.94 -32.00 -74.37
C SER A 1005 -13.49 -31.81 -72.92
N ALA A 1006 -14.28 -32.24 -71.94
CA ALA A 1006 -13.94 -32.12 -70.52
C ALA A 1006 -12.71 -32.97 -70.15
N ILE A 1007 -12.55 -34.17 -70.72
CA ILE A 1007 -11.36 -35.01 -70.56
C ILE A 1007 -10.14 -34.38 -71.23
N SER A 1008 -10.29 -33.83 -72.43
CA SER A 1008 -9.21 -33.12 -73.13
C SER A 1008 -8.72 -31.93 -72.31
N ASP A 1009 -9.64 -31.15 -71.72
CA ASP A 1009 -9.31 -30.04 -70.84
C ASP A 1009 -8.61 -30.49 -69.55
N LEU A 1010 -9.11 -31.57 -68.92
CA LEU A 1010 -8.47 -32.16 -67.75
C LEU A 1010 -7.05 -32.64 -68.08
N ARG A 1011 -6.85 -33.37 -69.19
CA ARG A 1011 -5.53 -33.81 -69.68
C ARG A 1011 -4.56 -32.65 -69.91
N LYS A 1012 -5.03 -31.52 -70.45
CA LYS A 1012 -4.22 -30.31 -70.61
C LYS A 1012 -3.84 -29.72 -69.25
N SER A 1013 -4.78 -29.65 -68.31
CA SER A 1013 -4.50 -29.13 -66.96
C SER A 1013 -3.54 -30.01 -66.16
N THR A 1014 -3.57 -31.34 -66.33
CA THR A 1014 -2.63 -32.27 -65.66
C THR A 1014 -1.16 -32.00 -66.03
N SER A 1015 -0.91 -31.37 -67.19
CA SER A 1015 0.44 -30.96 -67.61
C SER A 1015 0.94 -29.68 -66.92
N GLY A 1016 0.07 -28.91 -66.25
CA GLY A 1016 0.41 -27.73 -65.46
C GLY A 1016 0.87 -28.02 -64.03
N GLU A 1017 1.19 -26.97 -63.28
CA GLU A 1017 1.62 -27.03 -61.86
C GLU A 1017 0.58 -26.45 -60.87
N ASP A 1018 -0.60 -26.02 -61.34
CA ASP A 1018 -1.64 -25.43 -60.49
C ASP A 1018 -2.60 -26.50 -59.93
N VAL A 1019 -2.55 -26.68 -58.61
CA VAL A 1019 -3.35 -27.65 -57.84
C VAL A 1019 -4.85 -27.32 -57.90
N ASP A 1020 -5.22 -26.04 -57.84
CA ASP A 1020 -6.62 -25.62 -57.77
C ASP A 1020 -7.28 -25.67 -59.17
N GLU A 1021 -6.50 -25.37 -60.22
CA GLU A 1021 -6.96 -25.53 -61.60
C GLU A 1021 -7.25 -27.01 -61.95
N ILE A 1022 -6.35 -27.92 -61.55
CA ILE A 1022 -6.53 -29.37 -61.80
C ILE A 1022 -7.76 -29.89 -61.04
N LYS A 1023 -7.96 -29.48 -59.78
CA LYS A 1023 -9.16 -29.85 -59.00
C LYS A 1023 -10.45 -29.35 -59.66
N ALA A 1024 -10.49 -28.09 -60.08
CA ALA A 1024 -11.68 -27.52 -60.72
C ALA A 1024 -12.04 -28.25 -62.03
N LYS A 1025 -11.03 -28.60 -62.84
CA LYS A 1025 -11.22 -29.38 -64.07
C LYS A 1025 -11.57 -30.84 -63.79
N LEU A 1026 -11.05 -31.43 -62.71
CA LEU A 1026 -11.37 -32.78 -62.25
C LEU A 1026 -12.85 -32.88 -61.87
N ASP A 1027 -13.35 -31.92 -61.10
CA ASP A 1027 -14.77 -31.83 -60.71
C ASP A 1027 -15.67 -31.61 -61.93
N ALA A 1028 -15.23 -30.80 -62.89
CA ALA A 1028 -15.95 -30.59 -64.15
C ALA A 1028 -16.05 -31.89 -64.98
N ALA A 1029 -14.97 -32.67 -65.07
CA ALA A 1029 -14.97 -33.97 -65.75
C ALA A 1029 -15.88 -34.99 -65.05
N ASN A 1030 -15.83 -35.08 -63.72
CA ASN A 1030 -16.71 -35.94 -62.94
C ASN A 1030 -18.19 -35.56 -63.10
N LYS A 1031 -18.50 -34.25 -63.11
CA LYS A 1031 -19.86 -33.73 -63.34
C LYS A 1031 -20.37 -34.04 -64.76
N ALA A 1032 -19.51 -33.93 -65.77
CA ALA A 1032 -19.87 -34.27 -67.14
C ALA A 1032 -20.23 -35.77 -67.27
N VAL A 1033 -19.50 -36.64 -66.57
CA VAL A 1033 -19.70 -38.10 -66.62
C VAL A 1033 -20.94 -38.56 -65.87
N SER A 1034 -21.34 -37.86 -64.81
CA SER A 1034 -22.62 -38.12 -64.14
C SER A 1034 -23.83 -37.97 -65.08
N LYS A 1035 -23.73 -37.22 -66.18
CA LYS A 1035 -24.80 -37.09 -67.18
C LYS A 1035 -25.04 -38.41 -67.95
N ILE A 1036 -24.01 -39.25 -68.12
CA ILE A 1036 -24.17 -40.60 -68.67
C ILE A 1036 -25.13 -41.40 -67.78
N GLY A 1037 -24.93 -41.34 -66.46
CA GLY A 1037 -25.82 -41.98 -65.49
C GLY A 1037 -27.27 -41.50 -65.59
N GLN A 1038 -27.49 -40.19 -65.74
CA GLN A 1038 -28.83 -39.60 -65.87
C GLN A 1038 -29.57 -40.07 -67.13
N HIS A 1039 -28.86 -40.17 -68.27
CA HIS A 1039 -29.44 -40.69 -69.51
C HIS A 1039 -29.70 -42.21 -69.46
N MET A 1040 -28.86 -42.97 -68.75
CA MET A 1040 -29.06 -44.41 -68.53
C MET A 1040 -30.23 -44.72 -67.58
N SER A 1041 -30.48 -43.86 -66.59
CA SER A 1041 -31.64 -43.98 -65.68
C SER A 1041 -32.97 -43.48 -66.27
N GLY A 1042 -32.94 -42.77 -67.41
CA GLY A 1042 -34.12 -42.18 -68.07
C GLY A 1042 -34.99 -43.16 -68.87
N GLY A 1043 -34.73 -44.46 -68.78
CA GLY A 1043 -35.41 -45.51 -69.55
C GLY A 1043 -35.94 -46.65 -68.69
N SER A 1044 -36.75 -46.36 -67.66
CA SER A 1044 -37.80 -47.25 -67.11
C SER A 1044 -38.50 -46.54 -65.93
N ALA A 1045 -39.80 -46.30 -66.07
CA ALA A 1045 -40.60 -45.67 -65.03
C ALA A 1045 -41.00 -46.67 -63.94
N ALA A 1046 -40.81 -46.23 -62.69
CA ALA A 1046 -41.55 -46.55 -61.47
C ALA A 1046 -41.73 -48.04 -61.07
N SER A 1047 -40.93 -48.47 -60.07
CA SER A 1047 -41.44 -49.33 -58.98
C SER A 1047 -40.55 -49.19 -57.73
N GLU A 1048 -41.21 -49.36 -56.59
CA GLU A 1048 -40.76 -49.09 -55.21
C GLU A 1048 -39.60 -49.95 -54.71
N GLY A 1049 -38.87 -49.42 -53.71
CA GLY A 1049 -38.40 -50.20 -52.57
C GLY A 1049 -36.92 -50.59 -52.53
N GLY A 1050 -36.27 -50.28 -51.39
CA GLY A 1050 -35.09 -50.99 -50.91
C GLY A 1050 -33.85 -50.13 -50.69
N SER A 1051 -33.74 -49.47 -49.53
CA SER A 1051 -32.44 -49.04 -49.00
C SER A 1051 -31.75 -50.23 -48.33
N GLU A 1052 -30.75 -50.81 -48.98
CA GLU A 1052 -29.77 -51.67 -48.32
C GLU A 1052 -28.38 -51.48 -48.93
N GLY A 1053 -27.44 -51.10 -48.06
CA GLY A 1053 -26.11 -51.71 -47.95
C GLY A 1053 -25.15 -51.63 -49.13
N GLY A 1054 -24.25 -50.65 -49.10
CA GLY A 1054 -23.00 -50.65 -49.85
C GLY A 1054 -21.90 -49.95 -49.05
N GLU A 1055 -21.20 -50.70 -48.19
CA GLU A 1055 -20.01 -50.29 -47.47
C GLU A 1055 -18.87 -49.94 -48.44
N GLN A 1056 -18.30 -48.75 -48.32
CA GLN A 1056 -16.89 -48.51 -48.63
C GLN A 1056 -16.28 -47.56 -47.60
N ALA A 1057 -15.51 -48.20 -46.72
CA ALA A 1057 -14.45 -47.75 -45.84
C ALA A 1057 -14.06 -46.27 -45.89
N THR A 1058 -14.44 -45.53 -44.86
CA THR A 1058 -13.72 -44.35 -44.39
C THR A 1058 -12.61 -44.78 -43.41
N GLU A 1059 -11.45 -44.19 -43.60
CA GLU A 1059 -10.24 -44.37 -42.80
C GLU A 1059 -10.51 -44.17 -41.30
N ALA A 1060 -9.97 -45.10 -40.51
CA ALA A 1060 -10.11 -45.16 -39.08
C ALA A 1060 -9.37 -44.01 -38.38
N GLU A 1061 -10.12 -43.21 -37.63
CA GLU A 1061 -9.58 -42.35 -36.59
C GLU A 1061 -8.89 -43.20 -35.50
N TYR A 1062 -7.63 -42.85 -35.22
CA TYR A 1062 -6.83 -43.45 -34.16
C TYR A 1062 -7.40 -43.06 -32.79
N LYS A 1063 -7.96 -44.04 -32.07
CA LYS A 1063 -8.15 -43.95 -30.60
C LYS A 1063 -6.88 -44.43 -29.92
N GLU A 1064 -6.12 -43.51 -29.33
CA GLU A 1064 -5.13 -43.85 -28.31
C GLU A 1064 -5.85 -44.42 -27.07
N ALA A 1065 -5.72 -45.73 -26.88
CA ALA A 1065 -6.00 -46.36 -25.61
C ALA A 1065 -4.83 -46.09 -24.66
N LYS A 1066 -5.02 -45.18 -23.72
CA LYS A 1066 -4.20 -45.15 -22.50
C LYS A 1066 -4.29 -46.50 -21.79
N LYS A 1067 -3.14 -47.15 -21.61
CA LYS A 1067 -2.90 -48.04 -20.47
C LYS A 1067 -1.87 -47.37 -19.57
#